data_AF-K2CB44-F1
#
_entry.id   AF-K2CB44-F1
#
_cell.length_a   1.000
_cell.length_b   1.000
_cell.length_c   1.000
_cell.angle_alpha   90.00
_cell.angle_beta   90.00
_cell.angle_gamma   90.00
#
_symmetry.space_group_name_H-M   'P 1'
#
loop_
_entity.id
_entity.type
_entity.pdbx_description
1 polymer ?
#
loop_
_entity_poly.entity_id
_entity_poly.type
_entity_poly.pdbx_seq_one_letter_code
_entity_poly.pdbx_strand_id
1 'polypeptide(L)'
;ESVTGDVALTVTNGSFDNVLPVTEDTGSRSGDDLVAKWIAMGLINADGSDNGAAVKARAMADYENGVKTEFANYAAQKAIYDANPTMVKTDAYNTLDSKYAAYATADAFLSAKSADSSSDYYKISHELYGWSKDSLLYALQKSIINPTSGSSQTLVRPANVKGKNITLTALNGGIGKDEAAEVLSIVNLGSNLTTLKKLAGAEASDVTWDEAGGSATIKRTTAIGIEMTDANGALNATAKNNIYLAAATDAPVYLNNINAGTSNIRLLGKSGVYNVSTVPNAVNFKGRDLIVEGGSNGNNSFLGTDVKPLVVDLSGKLTARADGLINIFQTGLNAMQISALFGGSDVMLRSAKDLLSVNTGITAEDLGYINAGGKLTLLSETGNIGEDGKGVRILGDNTDSVAAEGENVYIAAESESSSKPAINLGDVTARNAAGVIKITNNDSGVNFDGNVNAHTVSVTADSLTQNESSSYVKATSLSAVTKNGLALDSLNNEIAQAALTNSTVGNIELNNKIALTLNGVTNSAVAGNVTINNAAAVTTAQGISAMGNLSVDAVGAFQTTAAVAAGNDVSIESDYGIALNTVSAGNNVTLAAGVGAITASTIDAGQNVTITDAEGDITVNSVSADNDLFITATKGNTSVTTAEAGNNMTLAAGIGNIDLTDAVAGNDLTLNTGAGNITLARGTATNGDSLLKTSAGTIIISDKLKSALTTIVEATLGITSQTIESGDKATVKNVNGLIDIE
;
A
#
# COMPACT_ATOMS: atom_id res chain seq x y z
N GLU A 1 -23.49 -47.12 21.78
CA GLU A 1 -22.84 -46.21 22.76
C GLU A 1 -21.96 -47.01 23.69
N SER A 2 -20.85 -46.43 24.15
CA SER A 2 -20.01 -46.94 25.22
C SER A 2 -19.60 -45.76 26.11
N VAL A 3 -19.82 -45.86 27.42
CA VAL A 3 -19.55 -44.72 28.34
C VAL A 3 -18.07 -44.63 28.69
N THR A 4 -17.40 -45.78 28.85
CA THR A 4 -16.00 -45.88 29.30
C THR A 4 -15.09 -46.63 28.32
N GLY A 5 -15.65 -47.24 27.28
CA GLY A 5 -14.92 -48.12 26.36
C GLY A 5 -14.93 -47.62 24.92
N ASP A 6 -14.34 -48.44 24.05
CA ASP A 6 -14.14 -48.12 22.65
C ASP A 6 -15.36 -48.50 21.80
N VAL A 7 -15.55 -47.79 20.69
CA VAL A 7 -16.55 -48.11 19.67
C VAL A 7 -15.86 -48.28 18.32
N ALA A 8 -16.01 -49.44 17.71
CA ALA A 8 -15.54 -49.73 16.36
C ALA A 8 -16.69 -50.25 15.50
N LEU A 9 -17.04 -49.55 14.44
CA LEU A 9 -18.11 -49.89 13.51
C LEU A 9 -17.57 -50.01 12.09
N THR A 10 -17.91 -51.11 11.42
CA THR A 10 -17.49 -51.37 10.04
C THR A 10 -18.70 -51.70 9.16
N VAL A 11 -18.82 -50.99 8.05
CA VAL A 11 -19.79 -51.23 6.98
C VAL A 11 -19.01 -51.63 5.72
N THR A 12 -19.14 -52.90 5.32
CA THR A 12 -18.45 -53.42 4.13
C THR A 12 -19.07 -52.90 2.84
N ASN A 13 -20.40 -52.85 2.77
CA ASN A 13 -21.18 -52.38 1.63
C ASN A 13 -22.25 -51.41 2.12
N GLY A 14 -22.21 -50.15 1.67
CA GLY A 14 -23.12 -49.09 2.10
C GLY A 14 -22.42 -47.96 2.86
N SER A 15 -23.22 -47.01 3.38
CA SER A 15 -22.76 -45.81 4.08
C SER A 15 -23.35 -45.73 5.49
N PHE A 16 -22.72 -44.96 6.37
CA PHE A 16 -23.36 -44.55 7.62
C PHE A 16 -24.36 -43.43 7.35
N ASP A 17 -25.58 -43.56 7.86
CA ASP A 17 -26.63 -42.55 7.72
C ASP A 17 -27.07 -42.02 9.10
N ASN A 18 -27.37 -40.73 9.18
CA ASN A 18 -27.88 -40.13 10.41
C ASN A 18 -29.41 -40.11 10.38
N VAL A 19 -30.01 -40.99 11.19
CA VAL A 19 -31.47 -41.09 11.33
C VAL A 19 -32.01 -40.39 12.58
N LEU A 20 -31.15 -39.73 13.37
CA LEU A 20 -31.56 -39.06 14.60
C LEU A 20 -32.18 -37.69 14.30
N PRO A 21 -33.27 -37.30 15.00
CA PRO A 21 -33.95 -36.04 14.74
C PRO A 21 -33.09 -34.83 15.09
N VAL A 22 -33.36 -33.70 14.45
CA VAL A 22 -32.89 -32.39 14.91
C VAL A 22 -33.62 -32.08 16.22
N THR A 23 -32.87 -31.88 17.30
CA THR A 23 -33.42 -31.54 18.62
C THR A 23 -33.56 -30.04 18.81
N GLU A 24 -32.69 -29.28 18.16
CA GLU A 24 -32.72 -27.81 18.18
C GLU A 24 -32.15 -27.29 16.85
N ASP A 25 -32.74 -26.21 16.34
CA ASP A 25 -32.16 -25.40 15.27
C ASP A 25 -31.84 -24.04 15.88
N THR A 26 -30.56 -23.80 16.19
CA THR A 26 -30.07 -22.60 16.85
C THR A 26 -30.04 -21.39 15.91
N GLY A 27 -30.41 -21.57 14.63
CA GLY A 27 -30.64 -20.46 13.70
C GLY A 27 -29.39 -19.70 13.24
N SER A 28 -28.17 -20.16 13.55
CA SER A 28 -26.93 -19.39 13.33
C SER A 28 -26.43 -19.28 11.87
N ARG A 29 -27.27 -19.59 10.87
CA ARG A 29 -26.99 -19.34 9.45
C ARG A 29 -28.08 -18.54 8.77
N SER A 30 -29.04 -17.98 9.51
CA SER A 30 -30.26 -17.53 8.84
C SER A 30 -29.91 -16.48 7.79
N GLY A 31 -30.08 -16.83 6.51
CA GLY A 31 -29.99 -15.85 5.44
C GLY A 31 -30.94 -14.67 5.71
N ASP A 32 -31.93 -14.88 6.57
CA ASP A 32 -32.79 -13.88 7.16
C ASP A 32 -32.03 -12.76 7.90
N ASP A 33 -31.00 -13.04 8.68
CA ASP A 33 -30.23 -12.00 9.40
C ASP A 33 -29.42 -11.13 8.45
N LEU A 34 -28.76 -11.75 7.47
CA LEU A 34 -28.02 -11.03 6.42
C LEU A 34 -28.97 -10.17 5.58
N VAL A 35 -30.10 -10.76 5.16
CA VAL A 35 -31.13 -10.06 4.40
C VAL A 35 -31.78 -8.95 5.23
N ALA A 36 -32.01 -9.15 6.52
CA ALA A 36 -32.51 -8.13 7.44
C ALA A 36 -31.52 -6.98 7.59
N LYS A 37 -30.21 -7.28 7.67
CA LYS A 37 -29.16 -6.26 7.65
C LYS A 37 -29.20 -5.45 6.35
N TRP A 38 -29.37 -6.09 5.20
CA TRP A 38 -29.50 -5.38 3.92
C TRP A 38 -30.75 -4.51 3.83
N ILE A 39 -31.88 -4.98 4.37
CA ILE A 39 -33.11 -4.18 4.48
C ILE A 39 -32.88 -2.97 5.40
N ALA A 40 -32.27 -3.18 6.57
CA ALA A 40 -31.98 -2.12 7.54
C ALA A 40 -31.00 -1.07 6.99
N MET A 41 -30.01 -1.51 6.21
CA MET A 41 -29.08 -0.64 5.47
C MET A 41 -29.74 0.03 4.25
N GLY A 42 -31.01 -0.27 3.95
CA GLY A 42 -31.75 0.28 2.82
C GLY A 42 -31.24 -0.18 1.45
N LEU A 43 -30.44 -1.26 1.39
CA LEU A 43 -29.89 -1.80 0.14
C LEU A 43 -30.99 -2.44 -0.72
N ILE A 44 -31.97 -3.07 -0.06
CA ILE A 44 -33.18 -3.66 -0.65
C ILE A 44 -34.39 -3.24 0.19
N ASN A 45 -35.58 -3.24 -0.43
CA ASN A 45 -36.84 -3.04 0.27
C ASN A 45 -37.20 -4.26 1.13
N ALA A 46 -38.18 -4.11 2.03
CA ALA A 46 -38.65 -5.21 2.89
C ALA A 46 -39.21 -6.42 2.11
N ASP A 47 -39.66 -6.21 0.87
CA ASP A 47 -40.09 -7.25 -0.06
C ASP A 47 -38.94 -7.84 -0.92
N GLY A 48 -37.71 -7.38 -0.68
CA GLY A 48 -36.49 -7.72 -1.42
C GLY A 48 -36.22 -6.84 -2.65
N SER A 49 -37.23 -6.10 -3.14
CA SER A 49 -37.08 -5.32 -4.38
C SER A 49 -36.00 -4.24 -4.28
N ASP A 50 -35.47 -3.83 -5.42
CA ASP A 50 -34.45 -2.77 -5.50
C ASP A 50 -34.98 -1.45 -4.90
N ASN A 51 -34.23 -0.87 -3.96
CA ASN A 51 -34.54 0.42 -3.33
C ASN A 51 -33.80 1.59 -3.99
N GLY A 52 -32.90 1.34 -4.95
CA GLY A 52 -32.00 2.33 -5.55
C GLY A 52 -32.68 3.60 -6.02
N ALA A 53 -33.78 3.48 -6.77
CA ALA A 53 -34.55 4.62 -7.27
C ALA A 53 -35.14 5.50 -6.15
N ALA A 54 -35.59 4.88 -5.05
CA ALA A 54 -36.15 5.62 -3.91
C ALA A 54 -35.05 6.26 -3.05
N VAL A 55 -33.89 5.62 -2.90
CA VAL A 55 -32.73 6.24 -2.25
C VAL A 55 -32.22 7.41 -3.08
N LYS A 56 -32.14 7.28 -4.42
CA LYS A 56 -31.79 8.35 -5.35
C LYS A 56 -32.70 9.56 -5.19
N ALA A 57 -34.01 9.33 -5.20
CA ALA A 57 -35.02 10.37 -5.05
C ALA A 57 -34.88 11.11 -3.72
N ARG A 58 -34.59 10.39 -2.62
CA ARG A 58 -34.31 11.00 -1.31
C ARG A 58 -33.03 11.84 -1.33
N ALA A 59 -31.93 11.30 -1.83
CA ALA A 59 -30.66 12.02 -1.92
C ALA A 59 -30.76 13.30 -2.77
N MET A 60 -31.49 13.23 -3.89
CA MET A 60 -31.80 14.41 -4.70
C MET A 60 -32.64 15.43 -3.92
N ALA A 61 -33.71 14.99 -3.26
CA ALA A 61 -34.56 15.88 -2.47
C ALA A 61 -33.81 16.53 -1.30
N ASP A 62 -32.95 15.79 -0.62
CA ASP A 62 -32.13 16.29 0.50
C ASP A 62 -31.11 17.33 0.01
N TYR A 63 -30.43 17.06 -1.10
CA TYR A 63 -29.51 18.02 -1.72
C TYR A 63 -30.25 19.31 -2.14
N GLU A 64 -31.38 19.16 -2.84
CA GLU A 64 -32.22 20.28 -3.29
C GLU A 64 -32.73 21.11 -2.12
N ASN A 65 -33.23 20.47 -1.06
CA ASN A 65 -33.72 21.15 0.14
C ASN A 65 -32.58 21.86 0.89
N GLY A 66 -31.40 21.24 0.96
CA GLY A 66 -30.20 21.84 1.52
C GLY A 66 -29.82 23.11 0.78
N VAL A 67 -29.71 23.05 -0.55
CA VAL A 67 -29.41 24.21 -1.40
C VAL A 67 -30.48 25.29 -1.29
N LYS A 68 -31.78 24.93 -1.29
CA LYS A 68 -32.86 25.91 -1.16
C LYS A 68 -32.82 26.63 0.19
N THR A 69 -32.52 25.91 1.26
CA THR A 69 -32.38 26.49 2.61
C THR A 69 -31.16 27.41 2.69
N GLU A 70 -30.02 26.97 2.18
CA GLU A 70 -28.77 27.73 2.17
C GLU A 70 -28.89 29.01 1.31
N PHE A 71 -29.50 28.91 0.13
CA PHE A 71 -29.76 30.03 -0.75
C PHE A 71 -30.73 31.05 -0.13
N ALA A 72 -31.78 30.59 0.57
CA ALA A 72 -32.70 31.49 1.27
C ALA A 72 -31.98 32.28 2.37
N ASN A 73 -31.06 31.65 3.10
CA ASN A 73 -30.21 32.32 4.08
C ASN A 73 -29.27 33.34 3.41
N TYR A 74 -28.61 32.97 2.31
CA TYR A 74 -27.80 33.89 1.51
C TYR A 74 -28.60 35.11 1.04
N ALA A 75 -29.79 34.90 0.46
CA ALA A 75 -30.65 35.98 -0.03
C ALA A 75 -31.08 36.94 1.09
N ALA A 76 -31.41 36.42 2.27
CA ALA A 76 -31.75 37.22 3.44
C ALA A 76 -30.55 38.07 3.92
N GLN A 77 -29.36 37.47 4.01
CA GLN A 77 -28.15 38.20 4.40
C GLN A 77 -27.74 39.23 3.34
N LYS A 78 -27.84 38.89 2.06
CA LYS A 78 -27.55 39.80 0.95
C LYS A 78 -28.43 41.04 1.01
N ALA A 79 -29.73 40.89 1.26
CA ALA A 79 -30.65 42.02 1.40
C ALA A 79 -30.26 42.95 2.56
N ILE A 80 -29.74 42.40 3.68
CA ILE A 80 -29.25 43.19 4.82
C ILE A 80 -28.00 43.98 4.42
N TYR A 81 -27.01 43.33 3.79
CA TYR A 81 -25.76 44.01 3.39
C TYR A 81 -25.97 45.01 2.25
N ASP A 82 -26.82 44.70 1.27
CA ASP A 82 -27.16 45.62 0.18
C ASP A 82 -27.86 46.89 0.73
N ALA A 83 -28.71 46.75 1.75
CA ALA A 83 -29.36 47.88 2.43
C ALA A 83 -28.41 48.65 3.36
N ASN A 84 -27.26 48.08 3.74
CA ASN A 84 -26.30 48.66 4.66
C ASN A 84 -24.85 48.55 4.13
N PRO A 85 -24.47 49.35 3.12
CA PRO A 85 -23.19 49.19 2.42
C PRO A 85 -21.93 49.38 3.29
N THR A 86 -22.07 50.01 4.45
CA THR A 86 -20.99 50.25 5.41
C THR A 86 -20.84 49.15 6.47
N MET A 87 -21.75 48.16 6.51
CA MET A 87 -21.63 47.01 7.41
C MET A 87 -20.53 46.06 6.91
N VAL A 88 -19.66 45.64 7.83
CA VAL A 88 -18.62 44.64 7.54
C VAL A 88 -19.29 43.28 7.31
N LYS A 89 -19.01 42.65 6.17
CA LYS A 89 -19.52 41.32 5.81
C LYS A 89 -18.82 40.24 6.63
N THR A 90 -19.59 39.27 7.11
CA THR A 90 -19.05 38.09 7.80
C THR A 90 -18.42 37.10 6.81
N ASP A 91 -17.48 36.29 7.29
CA ASP A 91 -16.88 35.21 6.47
C ASP A 91 -17.93 34.22 5.96
N ALA A 92 -18.91 33.87 6.80
CA ALA A 92 -20.03 33.02 6.41
C ALA A 92 -20.83 33.59 5.22
N TYR A 93 -21.04 34.91 5.19
CA TYR A 93 -21.67 35.56 4.03
C TYR A 93 -20.75 35.47 2.80
N ASN A 94 -19.46 35.79 2.94
CA ASN A 94 -18.52 35.79 1.82
C ASN A 94 -18.37 34.40 1.17
N THR A 95 -18.41 33.32 1.97
CA THR A 95 -18.47 31.94 1.47
C THR A 95 -19.74 31.69 0.65
N LEU A 96 -20.91 32.11 1.14
CA LEU A 96 -22.17 31.97 0.44
C LEU A 96 -22.24 32.83 -0.83
N ASP A 97 -21.73 34.07 -0.78
CA ASP A 97 -21.68 35.01 -1.89
C ASP A 97 -20.80 34.45 -3.01
N SER A 98 -19.62 33.92 -2.69
CA SER A 98 -18.74 33.25 -3.66
C SER A 98 -19.42 32.06 -4.34
N LYS A 99 -20.29 31.34 -3.62
CA LYS A 99 -21.01 30.17 -4.12
C LYS A 99 -22.26 30.52 -4.95
N TYR A 100 -23.00 31.56 -4.57
CA TYR A 100 -24.34 31.85 -5.07
C TYR A 100 -24.50 33.16 -5.87
N ALA A 101 -23.54 34.09 -5.83
CA ALA A 101 -23.70 35.42 -6.44
C ALA A 101 -23.98 35.40 -7.95
N ALA A 102 -23.54 34.35 -8.66
CA ALA A 102 -23.80 34.17 -10.08
C ALA A 102 -25.23 33.69 -10.41
N TYR A 103 -26.05 33.37 -9.41
CA TYR A 103 -27.35 32.71 -9.59
C TYR A 103 -28.49 33.53 -9.01
N ALA A 104 -29.54 33.74 -9.81
CA ALA A 104 -30.73 34.49 -9.39
C ALA A 104 -31.64 33.71 -8.43
N THR A 105 -31.62 32.38 -8.49
CA THR A 105 -32.45 31.49 -7.65
C THR A 105 -31.70 30.20 -7.31
N ALA A 106 -32.15 29.51 -6.25
CA ALA A 106 -31.67 28.17 -5.91
C ALA A 106 -31.87 27.17 -7.07
N ASP A 107 -32.98 27.25 -7.80
CA ASP A 107 -33.26 26.37 -8.93
C ASP A 107 -32.30 26.64 -10.12
N ALA A 108 -31.86 27.89 -10.32
CA ALA A 108 -30.85 28.21 -11.32
C ALA A 108 -29.47 27.63 -10.96
N PHE A 109 -29.10 27.65 -9.67
CA PHE A 109 -27.90 26.98 -9.17
C PHE A 109 -27.99 25.46 -9.37
N LEU A 110 -29.10 24.83 -8.94
CA LEU A 110 -29.31 23.39 -9.08
C LEU A 110 -29.29 22.95 -10.54
N SER A 111 -29.90 23.73 -11.44
CA SER A 111 -29.87 23.49 -12.89
C SER A 111 -28.44 23.51 -13.43
N ALA A 112 -27.63 24.50 -13.01
CA ALA A 112 -26.23 24.56 -13.40
C ALA A 112 -25.43 23.35 -12.87
N LYS A 113 -25.68 22.90 -11.64
CA LYS A 113 -25.04 21.69 -11.09
C LYS A 113 -25.50 20.42 -11.79
N SER A 114 -26.78 20.30 -12.14
CA SER A 114 -27.30 19.16 -12.90
C SER A 114 -26.70 19.02 -14.30
N ALA A 115 -26.07 20.07 -14.85
CA ALA A 115 -25.38 20.06 -16.14
C ALA A 115 -23.85 19.94 -16.02
N ASP A 116 -23.31 20.06 -14.81
CA ASP A 116 -21.87 20.00 -14.52
C ASP A 116 -21.50 18.59 -14.05
N SER A 117 -20.86 17.82 -14.93
CA SER A 117 -20.50 16.42 -14.68
C SER A 117 -19.56 16.20 -13.50
N SER A 118 -18.87 17.25 -13.03
CA SER A 118 -18.02 17.19 -11.86
C SER A 118 -18.76 17.35 -10.54
N SER A 119 -20.00 17.87 -10.57
CA SER A 119 -20.76 18.21 -9.36
C SER A 119 -21.41 16.99 -8.68
N ASP A 120 -21.55 17.05 -7.36
CA ASP A 120 -22.20 15.98 -6.60
C ASP A 120 -23.66 15.77 -7.00
N TYR A 121 -24.38 16.86 -7.30
CA TYR A 121 -25.77 16.77 -7.75
C TYR A 121 -25.89 16.09 -9.12
N TYR A 122 -24.95 16.34 -10.04
CA TYR A 122 -24.88 15.60 -11.30
C TYR A 122 -24.66 14.11 -11.05
N LYS A 123 -23.68 13.74 -10.21
CA LYS A 123 -23.39 12.34 -9.87
C LYS A 123 -24.63 11.66 -9.27
N ILE A 124 -25.28 12.30 -8.30
CA ILE A 124 -26.53 11.79 -7.70
C ILE A 124 -27.63 11.61 -8.77
N SER A 125 -27.80 12.56 -9.70
CA SER A 125 -28.91 12.56 -10.66
C SER A 125 -28.66 11.73 -11.93
N HIS A 126 -27.42 11.51 -12.34
CA HIS A 126 -27.06 10.87 -13.62
C HIS A 126 -26.36 9.52 -13.48
N GLU A 127 -25.78 9.20 -12.32
CA GLU A 127 -25.20 7.87 -12.07
C GLU A 127 -26.27 6.88 -11.58
N LEU A 128 -25.95 5.58 -11.71
CA LEU A 128 -26.75 4.49 -11.15
C LEU A 128 -26.66 4.58 -9.62
N TYR A 129 -27.79 4.83 -8.99
CA TYR A 129 -27.92 5.00 -7.55
C TYR A 129 -28.73 3.80 -7.03
N GLY A 130 -28.11 2.93 -6.24
CA GLY A 130 -28.64 1.61 -5.88
C GLY A 130 -27.66 0.47 -6.20
N TRP A 131 -28.07 -0.77 -5.94
CA TRP A 131 -27.25 -1.96 -6.20
C TRP A 131 -27.63 -2.58 -7.54
N SER A 132 -26.64 -2.90 -8.37
CA SER A 132 -26.91 -3.75 -9.53
C SER A 132 -27.20 -5.20 -9.09
N LYS A 133 -27.83 -5.99 -9.97
CA LYS A 133 -27.96 -7.44 -9.79
C LYS A 133 -26.61 -8.07 -9.42
N ASP A 134 -25.55 -7.67 -10.10
CA ASP A 134 -24.21 -8.23 -9.94
C ASP A 134 -23.58 -7.75 -8.62
N SER A 135 -23.89 -6.54 -8.18
CA SER A 135 -23.41 -6.00 -6.88
C SER A 135 -24.04 -6.73 -5.69
N LEU A 136 -25.34 -7.04 -5.75
CA LEU A 136 -26.01 -7.83 -4.70
C LEU A 136 -25.54 -9.28 -4.70
N LEU A 137 -25.41 -9.89 -5.88
CA LEU A 137 -24.89 -11.25 -6.03
C LEU A 137 -23.45 -11.35 -5.50
N TYR A 138 -22.60 -10.38 -5.84
CA TYR A 138 -21.24 -10.29 -5.34
C TYR A 138 -21.18 -10.16 -3.81
N ALA A 139 -22.00 -9.26 -3.23
CA ALA A 139 -22.07 -9.10 -1.77
C ALA A 139 -22.55 -10.39 -1.07
N LEU A 140 -23.54 -11.09 -1.66
CA LEU A 140 -24.01 -12.38 -1.19
C LEU A 140 -22.90 -13.44 -1.26
N GLN A 141 -22.26 -13.61 -2.41
CA GLN A 141 -21.16 -14.56 -2.60
C GLN A 141 -20.03 -14.32 -1.60
N LYS A 142 -19.64 -13.05 -1.43
CA LYS A 142 -18.61 -12.64 -0.46
C LYS A 142 -19.01 -12.99 0.98
N SER A 143 -20.27 -12.77 1.36
CA SER A 143 -20.75 -13.09 2.71
C SER A 143 -20.85 -14.60 2.99
N ILE A 144 -21.16 -15.39 1.95
CA ILE A 144 -21.27 -16.85 2.07
C ILE A 144 -19.87 -17.47 2.20
N ILE A 145 -18.92 -17.02 1.38
CA ILE A 145 -17.58 -17.63 1.31
C ILE A 145 -16.73 -17.32 2.53
N ASN A 146 -16.88 -16.13 3.10
CA ASN A 146 -16.03 -15.66 4.19
C ASN A 146 -16.67 -15.93 5.55
N PRO A 147 -16.17 -16.91 6.32
CA PRO A 147 -16.70 -17.19 7.65
C PRO A 147 -16.45 -16.02 8.60
N THR A 148 -17.43 -15.75 9.47
CA THR A 148 -17.36 -14.71 10.51
C THR A 148 -17.48 -15.28 11.92
N SER A 149 -17.48 -16.61 12.06
CA SER A 149 -17.59 -17.35 13.32
C SER A 149 -16.83 -18.66 13.24
N GLY A 150 -16.42 -19.17 14.40
CA GLY A 150 -15.74 -20.45 14.54
C GLY A 150 -16.62 -21.68 14.33
N SER A 151 -17.93 -21.51 14.17
CA SER A 151 -18.85 -22.58 13.80
C SER A 151 -19.92 -22.14 12.81
N SER A 152 -20.30 -23.05 11.92
CA SER A 152 -21.44 -22.93 11.03
C SER A 152 -22.59 -23.88 11.38
N GLN A 153 -22.46 -24.63 12.47
CA GLN A 153 -23.49 -25.55 12.93
C GLN A 153 -24.69 -24.80 13.50
N THR A 154 -25.83 -24.93 12.83
CA THR A 154 -27.14 -24.48 13.35
C THR A 154 -27.95 -25.63 13.93
N LEU A 155 -27.71 -26.86 13.45
CA LEU A 155 -28.52 -28.02 13.83
C LEU A 155 -27.86 -28.76 14.99
N VAL A 156 -28.58 -28.89 16.10
CA VAL A 156 -28.21 -29.76 17.20
C VAL A 156 -28.88 -31.11 17.01
N ARG A 157 -28.07 -32.16 17.08
CA ARG A 157 -28.52 -33.55 17.07
C ARG A 157 -27.85 -34.32 18.21
N PRO A 158 -28.51 -35.33 18.77
CA PRO A 158 -27.88 -36.25 19.70
C PRO A 158 -26.78 -37.05 19.00
N ALA A 159 -25.84 -37.57 19.79
CA ALA A 159 -24.74 -38.38 19.26
C ALA A 159 -25.28 -39.69 18.64
N ASN A 160 -24.87 -39.97 17.40
CA ASN A 160 -25.04 -41.30 16.82
C ASN A 160 -24.04 -42.29 17.43
N VAL A 161 -22.83 -41.81 17.74
CA VAL A 161 -21.74 -42.64 18.25
C VAL A 161 -21.11 -41.97 19.47
N LYS A 162 -21.08 -42.69 20.59
CA LYS A 162 -20.48 -42.24 21.86
C LYS A 162 -19.46 -43.26 22.34
N GLY A 163 -18.23 -42.84 22.64
CA GLY A 163 -17.15 -43.72 23.09
C GLY A 163 -15.85 -43.00 23.46
N LYS A 164 -14.91 -43.72 24.09
CA LYS A 164 -13.54 -43.24 24.34
C LYS A 164 -12.77 -43.15 23.02
N ASN A 165 -12.45 -44.30 22.42
CA ASN A 165 -11.96 -44.37 21.05
C ASN A 165 -13.14 -44.61 20.12
N ILE A 166 -13.19 -43.90 18.99
CA ILE A 166 -14.23 -44.07 17.97
C ILE A 166 -13.54 -44.42 16.66
N THR A 167 -13.87 -45.58 16.09
CA THR A 167 -13.38 -46.03 14.78
C THR A 167 -14.56 -46.33 13.86
N LEU A 168 -14.67 -45.59 12.76
CA LEU A 168 -15.71 -45.78 11.75
C LEU A 168 -15.08 -46.19 10.41
N THR A 169 -15.52 -47.30 9.83
CA THR A 169 -14.98 -47.79 8.54
C THR A 169 -16.10 -48.08 7.56
N ALA A 170 -16.16 -47.36 6.44
CA ALA A 170 -17.09 -47.59 5.33
C ALA A 170 -16.31 -47.97 4.05
N LEU A 171 -16.02 -49.26 3.86
CA LEU A 171 -15.08 -49.71 2.83
C LEU A 171 -15.52 -49.37 1.39
N ASN A 172 -16.82 -49.40 1.11
CA ASN A 172 -17.39 -49.14 -0.22
C ASN A 172 -18.42 -48.00 -0.23
N GLY A 173 -18.47 -47.16 0.82
CA GLY A 173 -19.42 -46.06 0.92
C GLY A 173 -18.85 -44.85 1.65
N GLY A 174 -19.75 -44.00 2.18
CA GLY A 174 -19.42 -42.77 2.89
C GLY A 174 -19.78 -42.85 4.38
N ILE A 175 -19.34 -41.83 5.12
CA ILE A 175 -19.76 -41.60 6.50
C ILE A 175 -20.56 -40.31 6.50
N GLY A 176 -21.85 -40.38 6.79
CA GLY A 176 -22.78 -39.28 6.51
C GLY A 176 -23.24 -39.30 5.05
N LYS A 177 -24.02 -38.28 4.67
CA LYS A 177 -24.77 -38.29 3.41
C LYS A 177 -24.75 -36.94 2.69
N ASP A 178 -24.65 -37.00 1.37
CA ASP A 178 -24.98 -35.92 0.46
C ASP A 178 -26.50 -35.86 0.24
N GLU A 179 -27.12 -34.71 0.48
CA GLU A 179 -28.54 -34.52 0.20
C GLU A 179 -28.80 -34.28 -1.30
N ALA A 180 -30.08 -34.31 -1.67
CA ALA A 180 -30.51 -33.98 -3.03
C ALA A 180 -30.15 -32.53 -3.37
N ALA A 181 -29.67 -32.31 -4.59
CA ALA A 181 -29.35 -30.98 -5.09
C ALA A 181 -30.62 -30.16 -5.32
N GLU A 182 -30.56 -28.89 -4.95
CA GLU A 182 -31.60 -27.89 -5.17
C GLU A 182 -31.06 -26.81 -6.13
N VAL A 183 -31.70 -26.64 -7.29
CA VAL A 183 -31.32 -25.62 -8.28
C VAL A 183 -32.17 -24.37 -8.09
N LEU A 184 -31.52 -23.23 -7.95
CA LEU A 184 -32.11 -21.93 -7.70
C LEU A 184 -31.82 -20.97 -8.85
N SER A 185 -32.80 -20.15 -9.24
CA SER A 185 -32.58 -19.08 -10.22
C SER A 185 -31.98 -17.86 -9.53
N ILE A 186 -30.86 -17.36 -10.06
CA ILE A 186 -30.22 -16.11 -9.62
C ILE A 186 -30.56 -14.91 -10.52
N VAL A 187 -31.52 -15.08 -11.43
CA VAL A 187 -32.09 -13.99 -12.23
C VAL A 187 -33.03 -13.18 -11.34
N ASN A 188 -32.91 -11.85 -11.38
CA ASN A 188 -33.69 -10.91 -10.57
C ASN A 188 -33.65 -11.22 -9.05
N LEU A 189 -32.45 -11.53 -8.54
CA LEU A 189 -32.22 -11.96 -7.15
C LEU A 189 -32.88 -11.04 -6.11
N GLY A 190 -32.87 -9.72 -6.33
CA GLY A 190 -33.56 -8.75 -5.47
C GLY A 190 -35.06 -9.06 -5.33
N SER A 191 -35.75 -9.35 -6.43
CA SER A 191 -37.18 -9.71 -6.37
C SER A 191 -37.48 -11.15 -5.89
N ASN A 192 -36.47 -11.94 -5.52
CA ASN A 192 -36.62 -13.32 -5.07
C ASN A 192 -36.00 -13.55 -3.69
N LEU A 193 -36.64 -12.94 -2.68
CA LEU A 193 -36.24 -13.00 -1.28
C LEU A 193 -36.04 -14.44 -0.77
N THR A 194 -36.87 -15.38 -1.21
CA THR A 194 -36.76 -16.79 -0.82
C THR A 194 -35.48 -17.43 -1.32
N THR A 195 -35.11 -17.20 -2.58
CA THR A 195 -33.82 -17.68 -3.10
C THR A 195 -32.65 -17.00 -2.40
N LEU A 196 -32.75 -15.68 -2.16
CA LEU A 196 -31.72 -14.91 -1.47
C LEU A 196 -31.41 -15.49 -0.08
N LYS A 197 -32.46 -15.76 0.70
CA LYS A 197 -32.36 -16.37 2.03
C LYS A 197 -31.77 -17.79 1.98
N LYS A 198 -32.16 -18.60 0.99
CA LYS A 198 -31.62 -19.96 0.82
C LYS A 198 -30.12 -19.95 0.51
N LEU A 199 -29.67 -19.05 -0.35
CA LEU A 199 -28.26 -18.90 -0.71
C LEU A 199 -27.47 -18.33 0.48
N ALA A 200 -27.97 -17.27 1.12
CA ALA A 200 -27.31 -16.63 2.25
C ALA A 200 -27.12 -17.58 3.45
N GLY A 201 -28.02 -18.56 3.63
CA GLY A 201 -27.86 -19.60 4.65
C GLY A 201 -27.15 -20.88 4.19
N ALA A 202 -26.63 -20.91 2.96
CA ALA A 202 -25.86 -22.05 2.47
C ALA A 202 -24.40 -21.98 2.95
N GLU A 203 -23.77 -23.13 3.12
CA GLU A 203 -22.31 -23.19 3.22
C GLU A 203 -21.70 -22.92 1.85
N ALA A 204 -20.60 -22.17 1.77
CA ALA A 204 -19.96 -21.84 0.49
C ALA A 204 -19.64 -23.06 -0.35
N SER A 205 -19.12 -24.11 0.29
CA SER A 205 -18.79 -25.38 -0.39
C SER A 205 -20.01 -26.21 -0.80
N ASP A 206 -21.21 -25.88 -0.30
CA ASP A 206 -22.46 -26.52 -0.72
C ASP A 206 -23.06 -25.82 -1.95
N VAL A 207 -22.54 -24.65 -2.35
CA VAL A 207 -23.03 -23.87 -3.50
C VAL A 207 -22.11 -24.04 -4.71
N THR A 208 -22.69 -24.31 -5.86
CA THR A 208 -22.03 -24.20 -7.16
C THR A 208 -22.71 -23.11 -7.98
N TRP A 209 -21.93 -22.15 -8.47
CA TRP A 209 -22.43 -20.98 -9.19
C TRP A 209 -22.38 -21.21 -10.71
N ASP A 210 -23.49 -20.94 -11.39
CA ASP A 210 -23.59 -20.88 -12.86
C ASP A 210 -24.14 -19.50 -13.25
N GLU A 211 -23.26 -18.50 -13.17
CA GLU A 211 -23.63 -17.10 -13.44
C GLU A 211 -24.08 -16.90 -14.89
N ALA A 212 -23.41 -17.57 -15.84
CA ALA A 212 -23.73 -17.50 -17.26
C ALA A 212 -25.12 -18.10 -17.56
N GLY A 213 -25.46 -19.22 -16.91
CA GLY A 213 -26.79 -19.83 -16.97
C GLY A 213 -27.83 -19.17 -16.07
N GLY A 214 -27.45 -18.21 -15.24
CA GLY A 214 -28.34 -17.53 -14.31
C GLY A 214 -28.90 -18.44 -13.21
N SER A 215 -28.13 -19.45 -12.78
CA SER A 215 -28.52 -20.39 -11.73
C SER A 215 -27.44 -20.63 -10.67
N ALA A 216 -27.84 -21.14 -9.51
CA ALA A 216 -26.96 -21.64 -8.46
C ALA A 216 -27.52 -22.96 -7.93
N THR A 217 -26.66 -23.94 -7.66
CA THR A 217 -27.06 -25.25 -7.13
C THR A 217 -26.58 -25.39 -5.69
N ILE A 218 -27.49 -25.71 -4.76
CA ILE A 218 -27.16 -26.03 -3.36
C ILE A 218 -27.22 -27.55 -3.17
N LYS A 219 -26.16 -28.14 -2.62
CA LYS A 219 -26.12 -29.56 -2.23
C LYS A 219 -25.69 -29.69 -0.77
N ARG A 220 -26.68 -29.75 0.14
CA ARG A 220 -26.45 -29.86 1.58
C ARG A 220 -25.88 -31.23 1.97
N THR A 221 -25.35 -31.32 3.17
CA THR A 221 -24.81 -32.56 3.74
C THR A 221 -25.41 -32.86 5.11
N THR A 222 -25.50 -34.15 5.45
CA THR A 222 -25.91 -34.64 6.76
C THR A 222 -24.75 -35.40 7.40
N ALA A 223 -24.27 -34.90 8.54
CA ALA A 223 -23.15 -35.47 9.28
C ALA A 223 -23.59 -36.54 10.30
N ILE A 224 -22.69 -37.48 10.61
CA ILE A 224 -22.83 -38.39 11.75
C ILE A 224 -22.39 -37.66 13.03
N GLY A 225 -23.28 -37.59 14.01
CA GLY A 225 -23.03 -37.02 15.33
C GLY A 225 -22.12 -37.94 16.17
N ILE A 226 -21.07 -37.37 16.75
CA ILE A 226 -20.13 -38.10 17.61
C ILE A 226 -19.98 -37.42 18.98
N GLU A 227 -19.75 -38.20 20.03
CA GLU A 227 -19.41 -37.73 21.36
C GLU A 227 -18.22 -38.54 21.89
N MET A 228 -17.07 -37.87 22.09
CA MET A 228 -15.90 -38.47 22.73
C MET A 228 -16.02 -38.34 24.25
N THR A 229 -15.85 -39.45 24.98
CA THR A 229 -16.08 -39.46 26.43
C THR A 229 -14.80 -39.30 27.27
N ASP A 230 -13.62 -39.29 26.65
CA ASP A 230 -12.31 -39.22 27.31
C ASP A 230 -11.31 -38.44 26.45
N ALA A 231 -10.52 -37.56 27.07
CA ALA A 231 -9.48 -36.76 26.41
C ALA A 231 -8.28 -37.58 25.89
N ASN A 232 -8.12 -38.79 26.40
CA ASN A 232 -7.13 -39.76 25.92
C ASN A 232 -7.68 -40.67 24.81
N GLY A 233 -8.89 -40.38 24.32
CA GLY A 233 -9.51 -41.08 23.21
C GLY A 233 -8.95 -40.64 21.86
N ALA A 234 -9.22 -41.43 20.83
CA ALA A 234 -8.86 -41.12 19.45
C ALA A 234 -10.02 -41.40 18.49
N LEU A 235 -10.29 -40.44 17.61
CA LEU A 235 -11.19 -40.58 16.47
C LEU A 235 -10.43 -41.07 15.24
N ASN A 236 -10.93 -42.15 14.66
CA ASN A 236 -10.50 -42.71 13.40
C ASN A 236 -11.69 -42.89 12.46
N ALA A 237 -11.58 -42.46 11.21
CA ALA A 237 -12.60 -42.68 10.21
C ALA A 237 -11.97 -43.01 8.86
N THR A 238 -12.46 -44.05 8.18
CA THR A 238 -12.02 -44.40 6.82
C THR A 238 -13.23 -44.66 5.95
N ALA A 239 -13.28 -44.02 4.80
CA ALA A 239 -14.35 -44.21 3.83
C ALA A 239 -13.82 -44.11 2.40
N LYS A 240 -14.51 -44.76 1.46
CA LYS A 240 -14.24 -44.58 0.03
C LYS A 240 -14.79 -43.25 -0.48
N ASN A 241 -15.97 -42.88 -0.01
CA ASN A 241 -16.67 -41.65 -0.37
C ASN A 241 -16.51 -40.58 0.72
N ASN A 242 -17.32 -39.53 0.67
CA ASN A 242 -17.26 -38.40 1.59
C ASN A 242 -17.39 -38.82 3.08
N ILE A 243 -16.73 -38.07 3.96
CA ILE A 243 -16.81 -38.22 5.41
C ILE A 243 -17.36 -36.91 6.02
N TYR A 244 -18.52 -36.98 6.64
CA TYR A 244 -19.19 -35.88 7.32
C TYR A 244 -19.45 -36.26 8.78
N LEU A 245 -18.79 -35.57 9.69
CA LEU A 245 -18.82 -35.79 11.13
C LEU A 245 -19.10 -34.48 11.86
N ALA A 246 -19.84 -34.54 12.96
CA ALA A 246 -20.12 -33.38 13.81
C ALA A 246 -20.09 -33.78 15.28
N ALA A 247 -19.49 -32.94 16.13
CA ALA A 247 -19.56 -33.09 17.57
C ALA A 247 -21.00 -32.84 18.04
N ALA A 248 -21.60 -33.84 18.70
CA ALA A 248 -22.97 -33.74 19.21
C ALA A 248 -23.05 -32.87 20.49
N THR A 249 -21.96 -32.82 21.25
CA THR A 249 -21.84 -32.09 22.52
C THR A 249 -20.68 -31.10 22.48
N ASP A 250 -20.51 -30.33 23.54
CA ASP A 250 -19.37 -29.42 23.72
C ASP A 250 -18.06 -30.14 24.11
N ALA A 251 -18.03 -31.48 24.00
CA ALA A 251 -16.79 -32.23 24.15
C ALA A 251 -15.88 -31.99 22.93
N PRO A 252 -14.56 -31.78 23.13
CA PRO A 252 -13.62 -31.69 22.03
C PRO A 252 -13.53 -32.96 21.18
N VAL A 253 -13.10 -32.81 19.93
CA VAL A 253 -12.78 -33.94 19.06
C VAL A 253 -11.27 -34.21 19.10
N TYR A 254 -10.88 -35.36 19.63
CA TYR A 254 -9.50 -35.82 19.66
C TYR A 254 -9.20 -36.68 18.43
N LEU A 255 -8.50 -36.09 17.48
CA LEU A 255 -8.32 -36.57 16.13
C LEU A 255 -7.03 -37.38 15.97
N ASN A 256 -7.13 -38.59 15.42
CA ASN A 256 -5.97 -39.37 15.01
C ASN A 256 -5.86 -39.46 13.48
N ASN A 257 -6.84 -40.07 12.80
CA ASN A 257 -6.79 -40.26 11.34
C ASN A 257 -8.20 -40.32 10.70
N ILE A 258 -8.44 -39.42 9.73
CA ILE A 258 -9.63 -39.36 8.88
C ILE A 258 -9.18 -39.48 7.42
N ASN A 259 -9.59 -40.56 6.75
CA ASN A 259 -9.14 -40.86 5.39
C ASN A 259 -10.35 -41.11 4.48
N ALA A 260 -10.60 -40.15 3.59
CA ALA A 260 -11.63 -40.21 2.55
C ALA A 260 -11.02 -40.45 1.15
N GLY A 261 -9.72 -40.76 1.05
CA GLY A 261 -9.00 -40.91 -0.22
C GLY A 261 -9.00 -39.61 -1.02
N THR A 262 -9.77 -39.59 -2.11
CA THR A 262 -9.95 -38.44 -3.01
C THR A 262 -11.33 -37.77 -2.86
N SER A 263 -12.04 -38.09 -1.77
CA SER A 263 -13.38 -37.57 -1.47
C SER A 263 -13.31 -36.46 -0.41
N ASN A 264 -14.44 -35.80 -0.15
CA ASN A 264 -14.51 -34.63 0.72
C ASN A 264 -14.62 -34.99 2.19
N ILE A 265 -14.10 -34.12 3.05
CA ILE A 265 -14.20 -34.24 4.50
C ILE A 265 -14.87 -32.99 5.08
N ARG A 266 -15.84 -33.19 5.97
CA ARG A 266 -16.40 -32.16 6.85
C ARG A 266 -16.34 -32.66 8.29
N LEU A 267 -15.61 -31.96 9.16
CA LEU A 267 -15.59 -32.25 10.60
C LEU A 267 -15.94 -30.99 11.38
N LEU A 268 -17.08 -31.01 12.05
CA LEU A 268 -17.61 -29.86 12.76
C LEU A 268 -17.45 -30.06 14.27
N GLY A 269 -16.41 -29.50 14.88
CA GLY A 269 -16.24 -29.45 16.33
C GLY A 269 -17.08 -28.34 16.98
N LYS A 270 -17.31 -28.44 18.29
CA LYS A 270 -17.94 -27.38 19.10
C LYS A 270 -16.96 -26.72 20.09
N SER A 271 -16.03 -27.50 20.63
CA SER A 271 -15.00 -27.04 21.59
C SER A 271 -13.62 -27.57 21.19
N GLY A 272 -13.29 -27.41 19.91
CA GLY A 272 -11.98 -27.72 19.35
C GLY A 272 -11.84 -29.08 18.70
N VAL A 273 -10.83 -29.17 17.83
CA VAL A 273 -10.36 -30.38 17.16
C VAL A 273 -8.85 -30.47 17.39
N TYR A 274 -8.41 -31.54 18.06
CA TYR A 274 -7.03 -31.66 18.54
C TYR A 274 -6.31 -32.86 17.92
N ASN A 275 -5.10 -32.66 17.42
CA ASN A 275 -4.24 -33.75 16.94
C ASN A 275 -3.67 -34.54 18.14
N VAL A 276 -4.11 -35.78 18.31
CA VAL A 276 -3.62 -36.69 19.35
C VAL A 276 -2.65 -37.75 18.85
N SER A 277 -2.24 -37.69 17.58
CA SER A 277 -1.24 -38.61 17.05
C SER A 277 0.06 -38.53 17.85
N THR A 278 0.62 -39.70 18.12
CA THR A 278 1.93 -39.87 18.76
C THR A 278 3.06 -39.88 17.74
N VAL A 279 2.75 -40.02 16.45
CA VAL A 279 3.71 -39.98 15.35
C VAL A 279 3.83 -38.53 14.86
N PRO A 280 5.03 -37.91 14.93
CA PRO A 280 5.24 -36.55 14.46
C PRO A 280 4.80 -36.37 13.00
N ASN A 281 4.06 -35.29 12.72
CA ASN A 281 3.55 -34.96 11.39
C ASN A 281 2.76 -36.10 10.69
N ALA A 282 2.19 -37.05 11.43
CA ALA A 282 1.29 -38.03 10.83
C ALA A 282 0.01 -37.34 10.37
N VAL A 283 -0.42 -37.67 9.15
CA VAL A 283 -1.62 -37.11 8.51
C VAL A 283 -2.85 -37.41 9.34
N ASN A 284 -3.53 -36.35 9.80
CA ASN A 284 -4.82 -36.46 10.46
C ASN A 284 -5.98 -36.45 9.46
N PHE A 285 -5.85 -35.73 8.35
CA PHE A 285 -6.87 -35.67 7.29
C PHE A 285 -6.28 -35.98 5.93
N LYS A 286 -6.82 -36.98 5.25
CA LYS A 286 -6.51 -37.29 3.86
C LYS A 286 -7.77 -37.27 3.00
N GLY A 287 -7.84 -36.35 2.05
CA GLY A 287 -9.03 -36.11 1.24
C GLY A 287 -8.78 -35.17 0.07
N ARG A 288 -9.86 -34.82 -0.64
CA ARG A 288 -9.83 -33.74 -1.65
C ARG A 288 -10.04 -32.39 -0.99
N ASP A 289 -11.28 -32.09 -0.62
CA ASP A 289 -11.65 -30.84 0.05
C ASP A 289 -11.84 -31.09 1.56
N LEU A 290 -11.46 -30.12 2.39
CA LEU A 290 -11.65 -30.16 3.84
C LEU A 290 -12.39 -28.93 4.33
N ILE A 291 -13.46 -29.16 5.10
CA ILE A 291 -14.06 -28.17 5.99
C ILE A 291 -13.86 -28.67 7.42
N VAL A 292 -13.21 -27.85 8.25
CA VAL A 292 -12.99 -28.18 9.65
C VAL A 292 -13.33 -26.99 10.56
N GLU A 293 -14.05 -27.27 11.64
CA GLU A 293 -14.50 -26.24 12.58
C GLU A 293 -14.08 -26.55 14.01
N GLY A 294 -13.52 -25.56 14.71
CA GLY A 294 -13.19 -25.63 16.13
C GLY A 294 -14.36 -25.23 17.04
N GLY A 295 -15.40 -24.63 16.47
CA GLY A 295 -16.60 -24.21 17.21
C GLY A 295 -16.52 -22.76 17.71
N SER A 296 -17.55 -22.35 18.47
CA SER A 296 -17.69 -20.98 19.02
C SER A 296 -17.88 -20.95 20.55
N ASN A 297 -17.30 -21.92 21.25
CA ASN A 297 -17.37 -22.05 22.71
C ASN A 297 -16.18 -21.36 23.42
N GLY A 298 -15.78 -20.17 22.94
CA GLY A 298 -14.73 -19.34 23.53
C GLY A 298 -13.32 -19.92 23.42
N ASN A 299 -12.48 -19.70 24.44
CA ASN A 299 -11.02 -19.92 24.41
C ASN A 299 -10.56 -21.39 24.25
N ASN A 300 -11.46 -22.36 24.08
CA ASN A 300 -11.13 -23.77 23.82
C ASN A 300 -11.51 -24.22 22.40
N SER A 301 -12.02 -23.31 21.57
CA SER A 301 -12.40 -23.61 20.19
C SER A 301 -11.20 -23.51 19.26
N PHE A 302 -10.27 -24.46 19.37
CA PHE A 302 -9.03 -24.50 18.59
C PHE A 302 -9.05 -25.53 17.47
N LEU A 303 -8.25 -25.29 16.44
CA LEU A 303 -7.88 -26.28 15.45
C LEU A 303 -6.39 -26.59 15.62
N GLY A 304 -6.09 -27.70 16.30
CA GLY A 304 -4.74 -28.04 16.74
C GLY A 304 -4.34 -27.33 18.03
N THR A 305 -3.04 -27.27 18.28
CA THR A 305 -2.41 -26.48 19.35
C THR A 305 -1.22 -25.71 18.78
N ASP A 306 -0.66 -24.79 19.54
CA ASP A 306 0.60 -24.08 19.22
C ASP A 306 1.76 -25.02 18.85
N VAL A 307 1.86 -26.16 19.52
CA VAL A 307 2.90 -27.18 19.31
C VAL A 307 2.50 -28.23 18.27
N LYS A 308 1.23 -28.64 18.23
CA LYS A 308 0.75 -29.75 17.38
C LYS A 308 -0.30 -29.25 16.37
N PRO A 309 0.09 -29.04 15.10
CA PRO A 309 -0.88 -28.69 14.05
C PRO A 309 -1.83 -29.85 13.76
N LEU A 310 -2.99 -29.54 13.19
CA LEU A 310 -3.74 -30.50 12.39
C LEU A 310 -2.98 -30.74 11.09
N VAL A 311 -2.58 -31.98 10.86
CA VAL A 311 -1.82 -32.36 9.68
C VAL A 311 -2.77 -32.84 8.59
N VAL A 312 -2.65 -32.26 7.41
CA VAL A 312 -3.53 -32.51 6.27
C VAL A 312 -2.71 -32.97 5.05
N ASP A 313 -3.32 -33.82 4.21
CA ASP A 313 -2.88 -34.27 2.89
C ASP A 313 -4.07 -34.09 1.94
N LEU A 314 -4.26 -32.86 1.48
CA LEU A 314 -5.38 -32.44 0.64
C LEU A 314 -4.97 -32.34 -0.83
N SER A 315 -5.89 -32.68 -1.74
CA SER A 315 -5.74 -32.42 -3.18
C SER A 315 -6.63 -31.29 -3.71
N GLY A 316 -7.41 -30.65 -2.83
CA GLY A 316 -8.39 -29.61 -3.16
C GLY A 316 -8.44 -28.52 -2.08
N LYS A 317 -9.63 -27.94 -1.88
CA LYS A 317 -9.83 -26.71 -1.12
C LYS A 317 -9.81 -26.95 0.41
N LEU A 318 -9.26 -25.99 1.16
CA LEU A 318 -9.30 -25.91 2.61
C LEU A 318 -10.21 -24.76 3.06
N THR A 319 -11.18 -25.07 3.91
CA THR A 319 -11.93 -24.10 4.71
C THR A 319 -11.75 -24.46 6.18
N ALA A 320 -11.35 -23.50 7.00
CA ALA A 320 -11.17 -23.73 8.43
C ALA A 320 -11.69 -22.56 9.24
N ARG A 321 -12.34 -22.84 10.37
CA ARG A 321 -12.86 -21.79 11.25
C ARG A 321 -12.80 -22.19 12.72
N ALA A 322 -12.44 -21.25 13.58
CA ALA A 322 -12.35 -21.45 15.02
C ALA A 322 -12.38 -20.09 15.72
N ASP A 323 -13.08 -19.96 16.85
CA ASP A 323 -13.01 -18.71 17.65
C ASP A 323 -11.64 -18.53 18.35
N GLY A 324 -10.79 -19.56 18.37
CA GLY A 324 -9.42 -19.47 18.86
C GLY A 324 -8.37 -19.77 17.78
N LEU A 325 -7.23 -20.33 18.20
CA LEU A 325 -6.09 -20.66 17.35
C LEU A 325 -6.48 -21.62 16.20
N ILE A 326 -5.94 -21.33 15.01
CA ILE A 326 -5.86 -22.30 13.92
C ILE A 326 -4.40 -22.63 13.65
N ASN A 327 -4.00 -23.90 13.78
CA ASN A 327 -2.68 -24.38 13.40
C ASN A 327 -2.80 -25.60 12.47
N ILE A 328 -2.46 -25.43 11.19
CA ILE A 328 -2.65 -26.45 10.14
C ILE A 328 -1.36 -26.63 9.33
N PHE A 329 -1.00 -27.88 9.07
CA PHE A 329 0.15 -28.27 8.24
C PHE A 329 -0.26 -29.16 7.07
N GLN A 330 -0.14 -28.66 5.83
CA GLN A 330 -0.26 -29.45 4.60
C GLN A 330 1.06 -30.16 4.30
N THR A 331 1.07 -31.50 4.40
CA THR A 331 2.26 -32.36 4.21
C THR A 331 2.36 -33.01 2.83
N GLY A 332 1.27 -33.00 2.06
CA GLY A 332 1.17 -33.67 0.77
C GLY A 332 2.03 -33.06 -0.34
N LEU A 333 1.94 -33.65 -1.54
CA LEU A 333 2.62 -33.16 -2.75
C LEU A 333 1.90 -31.97 -3.40
N ASN A 334 0.71 -31.62 -2.95
CA ASN A 334 -0.10 -30.55 -3.51
C ASN A 334 0.05 -29.28 -2.68
N ALA A 335 -0.15 -28.13 -3.34
CA ALA A 335 -0.29 -26.85 -2.66
C ALA A 335 -1.43 -26.88 -1.63
N MET A 336 -1.31 -26.08 -0.57
CA MET A 336 -2.42 -25.75 0.30
C MET A 336 -3.31 -24.72 -0.41
N GLN A 337 -4.51 -25.12 -0.82
CA GLN A 337 -5.48 -24.26 -1.52
C GLN A 337 -6.48 -23.68 -0.52
N ILE A 338 -6.26 -22.45 -0.07
CA ILE A 338 -7.06 -21.76 0.93
C ILE A 338 -8.31 -21.19 0.26
N SER A 339 -9.47 -21.75 0.61
CA SER A 339 -10.76 -21.19 0.22
C SER A 339 -11.08 -19.99 1.09
N ALA A 340 -11.27 -20.17 2.39
CA ALA A 340 -11.49 -19.09 3.35
C ALA A 340 -11.22 -19.57 4.78
N LEU A 341 -10.67 -18.69 5.62
CA LEU A 341 -10.31 -19.00 7.00
C LEU A 341 -10.80 -17.92 7.97
N PHE A 342 -11.29 -18.35 9.15
CA PHE A 342 -11.60 -17.47 10.27
C PHE A 342 -10.98 -18.02 11.56
N GLY A 343 -9.94 -17.37 12.06
CA GLY A 343 -9.42 -17.62 13.40
C GLY A 343 -9.73 -16.42 14.28
N GLY A 344 -10.42 -16.61 15.41
CA GLY A 344 -10.65 -15.54 16.38
C GLY A 344 -9.40 -15.15 17.19
N SER A 345 -8.28 -15.84 16.96
CA SER A 345 -6.95 -15.55 17.52
C SER A 345 -5.90 -15.78 16.43
N ASP A 346 -4.71 -16.29 16.79
CA ASP A 346 -3.63 -16.55 15.85
C ASP A 346 -4.01 -17.60 14.79
N VAL A 347 -3.44 -17.45 13.60
CA VAL A 347 -3.55 -18.41 12.51
C VAL A 347 -2.14 -18.78 12.04
N MET A 348 -1.82 -20.06 12.08
CA MET A 348 -0.52 -20.62 11.71
C MET A 348 -0.73 -21.64 10.60
N LEU A 349 -0.23 -21.34 9.41
CA LEU A 349 -0.35 -22.21 8.25
C LEU A 349 1.04 -22.60 7.76
N ARG A 350 1.26 -23.91 7.69
CA ARG A 350 2.47 -24.49 7.10
C ARG A 350 2.10 -25.33 5.89
N SER A 351 2.84 -25.20 4.80
CA SER A 351 2.68 -26.03 3.60
C SER A 351 4.04 -26.57 3.17
N ALA A 352 4.12 -27.87 2.91
CA ALA A 352 5.32 -28.49 2.33
C ALA A 352 5.60 -28.00 0.89
N LYS A 353 4.55 -27.48 0.22
CA LYS A 353 4.57 -26.91 -1.13
C LYS A 353 4.01 -25.50 -1.09
N ASP A 354 3.42 -25.02 -2.18
CA ASP A 354 2.85 -23.69 -2.23
C ASP A 354 1.70 -23.53 -1.22
N LEU A 355 1.46 -22.28 -0.81
CA LEU A 355 0.32 -21.86 -0.02
C LEU A 355 -0.41 -20.79 -0.81
N LEU A 356 -1.59 -21.13 -1.33
CA LEU A 356 -2.26 -20.37 -2.38
C LEU A 356 -3.69 -20.05 -1.95
N SER A 357 -4.18 -18.86 -2.26
CA SER A 357 -5.63 -18.64 -2.32
C SER A 357 -6.20 -19.44 -3.49
N VAL A 358 -7.39 -20.00 -3.31
CA VAL A 358 -8.08 -20.75 -4.37
C VAL A 358 -8.18 -19.92 -5.65
N ASN A 359 -7.90 -20.57 -6.77
CA ASN A 359 -7.89 -19.98 -8.10
C ASN A 359 -8.63 -20.83 -9.12
N THR A 360 -9.95 -20.72 -9.11
CA THR A 360 -10.84 -21.42 -10.04
C THR A 360 -11.02 -20.68 -11.37
N GLY A 361 -10.66 -19.39 -11.40
CA GLY A 361 -10.99 -18.50 -12.53
C GLY A 361 -12.44 -18.03 -12.53
N ILE A 362 -13.22 -18.42 -11.53
CA ILE A 362 -14.60 -17.97 -11.31
C ILE A 362 -14.57 -16.97 -10.15
N THR A 363 -14.89 -15.71 -10.43
CA THR A 363 -14.76 -14.61 -9.45
C THR A 363 -15.45 -14.96 -8.13
N ALA A 364 -16.67 -15.49 -8.18
CA ALA A 364 -17.47 -15.87 -7.02
C ALA A 364 -16.84 -16.91 -6.08
N GLU A 365 -16.06 -17.85 -6.63
CA GLU A 365 -15.42 -18.92 -5.86
C GLU A 365 -14.05 -18.50 -5.31
N ASP A 366 -13.50 -17.41 -5.82
CA ASP A 366 -12.17 -16.90 -5.52
C ASP A 366 -12.19 -15.69 -4.56
N LEU A 367 -13.35 -15.41 -3.96
CA LEU A 367 -13.61 -14.28 -3.05
C LEU A 367 -13.12 -14.47 -1.61
N GLY A 368 -12.65 -15.67 -1.27
CA GLY A 368 -12.32 -16.00 0.10
C GLY A 368 -10.96 -15.46 0.55
N TYR A 369 -10.88 -15.06 1.81
CA TYR A 369 -9.66 -14.56 2.45
C TYR A 369 -9.36 -15.28 3.77
N ILE A 370 -8.18 -15.00 4.31
CA ILE A 370 -7.80 -15.35 5.68
C ILE A 370 -8.15 -14.19 6.60
N ASN A 371 -8.95 -14.44 7.63
CA ASN A 371 -9.22 -13.52 8.73
C ASN A 371 -8.62 -14.11 10.00
N ALA A 372 -7.55 -13.50 10.50
CA ALA A 372 -6.94 -13.85 11.77
C ALA A 372 -7.22 -12.72 12.76
N GLY A 373 -7.77 -13.02 13.93
CA GLY A 373 -7.99 -12.05 15.01
C GLY A 373 -6.74 -11.77 15.85
N GLY A 374 -5.57 -12.21 15.38
CA GLY A 374 -4.27 -12.08 16.02
C GLY A 374 -3.16 -12.16 14.97
N LYS A 375 -2.03 -12.79 15.32
CA LYS A 375 -0.92 -12.95 14.39
C LYS A 375 -1.23 -14.00 13.32
N LEU A 376 -0.99 -13.65 12.06
CA LEU A 376 -0.99 -14.58 10.94
C LEU A 376 0.45 -15.01 10.61
N THR A 377 0.71 -16.32 10.64
CA THR A 377 2.00 -16.90 10.25
C THR A 377 1.81 -17.83 9.06
N LEU A 378 2.50 -17.54 7.96
CA LEU A 378 2.47 -18.30 6.72
C LEU A 378 3.87 -18.87 6.45
N LEU A 379 3.98 -20.18 6.30
CA LEU A 379 5.22 -20.85 5.96
C LEU A 379 5.00 -21.82 4.80
N SER A 380 5.64 -21.57 3.66
CA SER A 380 5.85 -22.58 2.63
C SER A 380 7.27 -23.13 2.78
N GLU A 381 7.45 -24.45 2.82
CA GLU A 381 8.78 -25.06 3.03
C GLU A 381 9.63 -25.06 1.74
N THR A 382 9.03 -25.34 0.59
CA THR A 382 9.75 -25.41 -0.71
C THR A 382 9.03 -24.70 -1.85
N GLY A 383 8.02 -23.89 -1.57
CA GLY A 383 7.15 -23.26 -2.57
C GLY A 383 6.88 -21.79 -2.31
N ASN A 384 5.97 -21.23 -3.08
CA ASN A 384 5.53 -19.84 -2.97
C ASN A 384 4.41 -19.68 -1.94
N ILE A 385 4.29 -18.48 -1.38
CA ILE A 385 3.09 -17.99 -0.73
C ILE A 385 2.39 -17.09 -1.76
N GLY A 386 1.26 -17.52 -2.30
CA GLY A 386 0.55 -16.85 -3.38
C GLY A 386 1.23 -16.99 -4.75
N GLU A 387 0.62 -16.38 -5.75
CA GLU A 387 1.08 -16.35 -7.15
C GLU A 387 1.25 -14.90 -7.63
N ASP A 388 2.10 -14.68 -8.64
CA ASP A 388 2.14 -13.36 -9.28
C ASP A 388 0.81 -13.08 -9.98
N GLY A 389 0.24 -11.91 -9.73
CA GLY A 389 -1.11 -11.54 -10.15
C GLY A 389 -2.23 -12.06 -9.23
N LYS A 390 -1.93 -12.99 -8.31
CA LYS A 390 -2.90 -13.48 -7.32
C LYS A 390 -2.24 -13.83 -5.99
N GLY A 391 -2.04 -12.80 -5.16
CA GLY A 391 -1.54 -12.98 -3.81
C GLY A 391 -2.52 -13.74 -2.91
N VAL A 392 -2.00 -14.24 -1.78
CA VAL A 392 -2.86 -14.75 -0.71
C VAL A 392 -3.68 -13.59 -0.16
N ARG A 393 -5.00 -13.77 -0.16
CA ARG A 393 -5.97 -12.75 0.27
C ARG A 393 -6.06 -12.75 1.80
N ILE A 394 -5.81 -11.60 2.42
CA ILE A 394 -5.76 -11.44 3.88
C ILE A 394 -6.63 -10.26 4.27
N LEU A 395 -7.55 -10.45 5.21
CA LEU A 395 -8.33 -9.35 5.79
C LEU A 395 -7.46 -8.58 6.79
N GLY A 396 -7.06 -7.37 6.43
CA GLY A 396 -6.24 -6.50 7.27
C GLY A 396 -6.97 -5.96 8.50
N ASP A 397 -8.30 -5.96 8.52
CA ASP A 397 -9.11 -5.29 9.55
C ASP A 397 -8.88 -5.81 10.98
N ASN A 398 -8.65 -7.11 11.14
CA ASN A 398 -8.48 -7.76 12.44
C ASN A 398 -7.11 -8.42 12.61
N THR A 399 -6.29 -8.46 11.55
CA THR A 399 -5.01 -9.17 11.57
C THR A 399 -3.95 -8.27 12.17
N ASP A 400 -3.47 -8.61 13.37
CA ASP A 400 -2.49 -7.80 14.11
C ASP A 400 -1.19 -7.63 13.34
N SER A 401 -0.67 -8.73 12.78
CA SER A 401 0.54 -8.75 11.95
C SER A 401 0.61 -10.01 11.08
N VAL A 402 1.25 -9.90 9.92
CA VAL A 402 1.51 -11.02 9.01
C VAL A 402 3.00 -11.33 8.96
N ALA A 403 3.39 -12.54 9.37
CA ALA A 403 4.72 -13.09 9.13
C ALA A 403 4.65 -14.14 8.01
N ALA A 404 5.57 -14.06 7.04
CA ALA A 404 5.53 -14.93 5.87
C ALA A 404 6.92 -15.36 5.39
N GLU A 405 7.09 -16.65 5.13
CA GLU A 405 8.35 -17.20 4.62
C GLU A 405 8.09 -18.24 3.50
N GLY A 406 8.63 -17.98 2.31
CA GLY A 406 8.47 -18.85 1.13
C GLY A 406 9.59 -18.63 0.11
N GLU A 407 9.55 -19.31 -1.03
CA GLU A 407 10.44 -19.03 -2.17
C GLU A 407 10.16 -17.64 -2.76
N ASN A 408 8.87 -17.32 -2.91
CA ASN A 408 8.34 -15.99 -3.18
C ASN A 408 7.12 -15.74 -2.30
N VAL A 409 6.78 -14.48 -2.05
CA VAL A 409 5.64 -14.08 -1.23
C VAL A 409 4.80 -13.03 -1.96
N TYR A 410 3.54 -13.36 -2.20
CA TYR A 410 2.55 -12.50 -2.84
C TYR A 410 1.37 -12.33 -1.88
N ILE A 411 1.13 -11.09 -1.44
CA ILE A 411 0.06 -10.75 -0.48
C ILE A 411 -0.91 -9.77 -1.15
N ALA A 412 -2.20 -10.07 -1.02
CA ALA A 412 -3.30 -9.17 -1.37
C ALA A 412 -4.07 -8.85 -0.10
N ALA A 413 -3.92 -7.64 0.42
CA ALA A 413 -4.67 -7.19 1.57
C ALA A 413 -6.08 -6.77 1.16
N GLU A 414 -7.04 -7.09 2.00
CA GLU A 414 -8.45 -6.79 1.88
C GLU A 414 -8.90 -6.01 3.10
N SER A 415 -9.94 -5.19 2.94
CA SER A 415 -10.64 -4.54 4.05
C SER A 415 -12.14 -4.58 3.81
N GLU A 416 -12.91 -4.81 4.88
CA GLU A 416 -14.37 -4.67 4.89
C GLU A 416 -14.82 -3.45 5.70
N SER A 417 -13.93 -2.89 6.52
CA SER A 417 -14.16 -1.68 7.28
C SER A 417 -14.13 -0.43 6.40
N SER A 418 -15.03 0.51 6.68
CA SER A 418 -14.96 1.87 6.12
C SER A 418 -13.69 2.62 6.52
N SER A 419 -13.05 2.24 7.64
CA SER A 419 -11.81 2.86 8.10
C SER A 419 -10.58 2.41 7.32
N LYS A 420 -10.68 1.28 6.59
CA LYS A 420 -9.60 0.71 5.78
C LYS A 420 -8.24 0.78 6.50
N PRO A 421 -8.04 0.05 7.61
CA PRO A 421 -6.78 0.08 8.36
C PRO A 421 -5.63 -0.50 7.52
N ALA A 422 -4.41 -0.03 7.78
CA ALA A 422 -3.21 -0.53 7.12
C ALA A 422 -2.97 -2.00 7.50
N ILE A 423 -2.41 -2.78 6.57
CA ILE A 423 -1.94 -4.13 6.90
C ILE A 423 -0.55 -4.05 7.51
N ASN A 424 -0.40 -4.66 8.69
CA ASN A 424 0.87 -4.77 9.38
C ASN A 424 1.61 -6.03 8.94
N LEU A 425 2.82 -5.87 8.44
CA LEU A 425 3.70 -6.96 8.06
C LEU A 425 4.81 -7.09 9.09
N GLY A 426 4.87 -8.24 9.76
CA GLY A 426 5.99 -8.64 10.60
C GLY A 426 7.20 -9.03 9.74
N ASP A 427 7.86 -10.14 10.09
CA ASP A 427 8.96 -10.64 9.26
C ASP A 427 8.43 -11.30 7.97
N VAL A 428 8.86 -10.78 6.82
CA VAL A 428 8.53 -11.31 5.50
C VAL A 428 9.80 -11.61 4.73
N THR A 429 9.99 -12.88 4.36
CA THR A 429 11.21 -13.36 3.68
C THR A 429 10.88 -14.18 2.44
N ALA A 430 11.48 -13.81 1.31
CA ALA A 430 11.58 -14.66 0.13
C ALA A 430 12.97 -15.31 0.09
N ARG A 431 13.04 -16.64 0.21
CA ARG A 431 14.30 -17.40 0.34
C ARG A 431 15.06 -17.59 -0.97
N ASN A 432 14.38 -17.48 -2.11
CA ASN A 432 15.01 -17.66 -3.40
C ASN A 432 16.06 -16.56 -3.66
N ALA A 433 17.17 -16.90 -4.32
CA ALA A 433 18.18 -15.93 -4.75
C ALA A 433 17.62 -14.82 -5.67
N ALA A 434 16.57 -15.15 -6.43
CA ALA A 434 15.76 -14.21 -7.21
C ALA A 434 14.35 -14.02 -6.59
N GLY A 435 14.24 -14.20 -5.28
CA GLY A 435 12.97 -14.19 -4.55
C GLY A 435 12.26 -12.86 -4.61
N VAL A 436 10.94 -12.93 -4.79
CA VAL A 436 10.05 -11.77 -4.93
C VAL A 436 9.14 -11.68 -3.72
N ILE A 437 9.04 -10.48 -3.14
CA ILE A 437 7.94 -10.07 -2.27
C ILE A 437 7.10 -9.06 -3.04
N LYS A 438 5.80 -9.32 -3.19
CA LYS A 438 4.85 -8.40 -3.82
C LYS A 438 3.62 -8.24 -2.94
N ILE A 439 3.33 -7.00 -2.58
CA ILE A 439 2.23 -6.65 -1.69
C ILE A 439 1.30 -5.67 -2.40
N THR A 440 0.01 -5.96 -2.34
CA THR A 440 -1.03 -5.07 -2.88
C THR A 440 -2.03 -4.75 -1.79
N ASN A 441 -2.24 -3.45 -1.54
CA ASN A 441 -3.26 -2.91 -0.65
C ASN A 441 -3.77 -1.56 -1.19
N ASN A 442 -4.33 -1.54 -2.40
CA ASN A 442 -4.64 -0.27 -3.10
C ASN A 442 -5.65 0.63 -2.37
N ASP A 443 -6.36 0.06 -1.42
CA ASP A 443 -7.41 0.69 -0.62
C ASP A 443 -6.91 1.22 0.73
N SER A 444 -5.68 0.87 1.16
CA SER A 444 -5.16 1.18 2.48
C SER A 444 -3.61 1.16 2.55
N GLY A 445 -3.03 1.50 3.70
CA GLY A 445 -1.60 1.48 3.94
C GLY A 445 -1.00 0.07 4.06
N VAL A 446 0.31 -0.01 3.87
CA VAL A 446 1.14 -1.16 4.26
C VAL A 446 2.15 -0.66 5.28
N ASN A 447 2.27 -1.37 6.40
CA ASN A 447 3.25 -1.06 7.43
C ASN A 447 4.25 -2.21 7.57
N PHE A 448 5.54 -1.92 7.34
CA PHE A 448 6.63 -2.85 7.63
C PHE A 448 7.00 -2.77 9.11
N ASP A 449 6.29 -3.52 9.94
CA ASP A 449 6.54 -3.63 11.38
C ASP A 449 7.75 -4.52 11.71
N GLY A 450 7.98 -5.55 10.89
CA GLY A 450 9.14 -6.44 10.97
C GLY A 450 10.04 -6.34 9.74
N ASN A 451 10.97 -7.30 9.61
CA ASN A 451 11.99 -7.26 8.58
C ASN A 451 11.46 -7.74 7.23
N VAL A 452 11.79 -7.03 6.16
CA VAL A 452 11.48 -7.43 4.78
C VAL A 452 12.77 -7.81 4.07
N ASN A 453 12.86 -9.05 3.57
CA ASN A 453 14.07 -9.58 2.94
C ASN A 453 13.75 -10.36 1.65
N ALA A 454 14.18 -9.83 0.50
CA ALA A 454 14.02 -10.48 -0.79
C ALA A 454 15.04 -9.97 -1.81
N HIS A 455 15.11 -10.59 -2.98
CA HIS A 455 15.82 -9.99 -4.12
C HIS A 455 15.03 -8.78 -4.64
N THR A 456 13.73 -8.95 -4.88
CA THR A 456 12.82 -7.91 -5.36
C THR A 456 11.70 -7.70 -4.37
N VAL A 457 11.44 -6.44 -4.00
CA VAL A 457 10.29 -6.01 -3.21
C VAL A 457 9.43 -5.07 -4.05
N SER A 458 8.14 -5.37 -4.18
CA SER A 458 7.17 -4.54 -4.88
C SER A 458 5.97 -4.24 -3.98
N VAL A 459 5.61 -2.97 -3.84
CA VAL A 459 4.46 -2.53 -3.05
C VAL A 459 3.59 -1.62 -3.90
N THR A 460 2.30 -1.93 -3.97
CA THR A 460 1.27 -0.99 -4.42
C THR A 460 0.26 -0.83 -3.30
N ALA A 461 0.17 0.39 -2.76
CA ALA A 461 -0.66 0.66 -1.59
C ALA A 461 -1.21 2.08 -1.61
N ASP A 462 -2.11 2.40 -0.67
CA ASP A 462 -2.47 3.80 -0.39
C ASP A 462 -1.29 4.55 0.23
N SER A 463 -0.67 3.99 1.26
CA SER A 463 0.56 4.50 1.88
C SER A 463 1.53 3.36 2.20
N LEU A 464 2.80 3.69 2.43
CA LEU A 464 3.80 2.75 2.91
C LEU A 464 4.57 3.35 4.09
N THR A 465 4.62 2.65 5.21
CA THR A 465 5.38 3.06 6.40
C THR A 465 6.26 1.92 6.89
N GLN A 466 7.22 2.25 7.76
CA GLN A 466 8.14 1.30 8.35
C GLN A 466 8.33 1.59 9.84
N ASN A 467 8.53 0.53 10.65
CA ASN A 467 9.03 0.68 12.00
C ASN A 467 10.54 0.99 11.99
N GLU A 468 10.88 2.27 12.14
CA GLU A 468 12.23 2.81 12.10
C GLU A 468 13.20 2.27 13.17
N SER A 469 12.68 1.79 14.31
CA SER A 469 13.50 1.45 15.49
C SER A 469 14.21 0.11 15.37
N SER A 470 13.60 -0.85 14.69
CA SER A 470 14.07 -2.25 14.73
C SER A 470 13.95 -3.02 13.42
N SER A 471 13.22 -2.51 12.43
CA SER A 471 13.04 -3.21 11.15
C SER A 471 14.08 -2.80 10.10
N TYR A 472 14.18 -3.57 9.03
CA TYR A 472 14.89 -3.18 7.80
C TYR A 472 14.16 -3.69 6.57
N VAL A 473 14.45 -3.06 5.43
CA VAL A 473 14.20 -3.59 4.09
C VAL A 473 15.54 -3.94 3.45
N LYS A 474 15.73 -5.21 3.11
CA LYS A 474 16.87 -5.71 2.33
C LYS A 474 16.37 -6.16 0.96
N ALA A 475 16.81 -5.44 -0.08
CA ALA A 475 16.38 -5.69 -1.44
C ALA A 475 17.47 -5.35 -2.46
N THR A 476 17.60 -6.16 -3.51
CA THR A 476 18.35 -5.73 -4.71
C THR A 476 17.55 -4.68 -5.47
N SER A 477 16.23 -4.86 -5.56
CA SER A 477 15.32 -3.92 -6.22
C SER A 477 14.06 -3.69 -5.37
N LEU A 478 13.75 -2.42 -5.11
CA LEU A 478 12.52 -1.97 -4.49
C LEU A 478 11.72 -1.15 -5.51
N SER A 479 10.43 -1.48 -5.69
CA SER A 479 9.47 -0.63 -6.39
C SER A 479 8.27 -0.37 -5.49
N ALA A 480 8.00 0.89 -5.20
CA ALA A 480 6.90 1.29 -4.32
C ALA A 480 6.05 2.38 -4.97
N VAL A 481 4.76 2.10 -5.11
CA VAL A 481 3.76 2.99 -5.70
C VAL A 481 2.68 3.27 -4.66
N THR A 482 2.60 4.52 -4.24
CA THR A 482 1.71 5.00 -3.18
C THR A 482 0.87 6.19 -3.64
N LYS A 483 -0.18 6.49 -2.87
CA LYS A 483 -1.04 7.66 -3.07
C LYS A 483 -0.84 8.71 -1.99
N ASN A 484 -0.68 8.28 -0.74
CA ASN A 484 -0.76 9.09 0.47
C ASN A 484 0.52 8.99 1.31
N GLY A 485 1.67 8.90 0.67
CA GLY A 485 2.99 8.95 1.29
C GLY A 485 3.72 7.60 1.38
N LEU A 486 5.04 7.71 1.49
CA LEU A 486 5.98 6.60 1.57
C LEU A 486 7.10 6.99 2.54
N ALA A 487 7.29 6.23 3.60
CA ALA A 487 8.33 6.45 4.59
C ALA A 487 9.05 5.13 4.92
N LEU A 488 10.33 5.06 4.56
CA LEU A 488 11.25 3.96 4.85
C LEU A 488 12.44 4.49 5.65
N ASP A 489 12.16 4.86 6.91
CA ASP A 489 13.06 5.69 7.73
C ASP A 489 14.09 4.89 8.54
N SER A 490 14.09 3.57 8.44
CA SER A 490 15.11 2.78 9.13
C SER A 490 16.51 3.04 8.55
N LEU A 491 17.45 3.38 9.43
CA LEU A 491 18.88 3.50 9.08
C LEU A 491 19.53 2.15 8.71
N ASN A 492 18.79 1.03 8.87
CA ASN A 492 19.27 -0.31 8.59
C ASN A 492 18.86 -0.84 7.22
N ASN A 493 18.14 -0.05 6.41
CA ASN A 493 17.76 -0.46 5.06
C ASN A 493 19.01 -0.69 4.19
N GLU A 494 18.99 -1.79 3.42
CA GLU A 494 20.03 -2.13 2.45
C GLU A 494 19.36 -2.44 1.11
N ILE A 495 19.01 -1.37 0.41
CA ILE A 495 18.35 -1.36 -0.90
C ILE A 495 19.37 -0.92 -1.94
N ALA A 496 19.65 -1.79 -2.92
CA ALA A 496 20.62 -1.48 -3.97
C ALA A 496 20.00 -0.65 -5.12
N GLN A 497 18.72 -0.87 -5.43
CA GLN A 497 17.99 -0.12 -6.45
C GLN A 497 16.58 0.24 -5.96
N ALA A 498 16.12 1.46 -6.21
CA ALA A 498 14.78 1.90 -5.79
C ALA A 498 14.06 2.71 -6.87
N ALA A 499 12.79 2.39 -7.11
CA ALA A 499 11.85 3.20 -7.89
C ALA A 499 10.65 3.57 -7.01
N LEU A 500 10.44 4.87 -6.76
CA LEU A 500 9.51 5.37 -5.75
C LEU A 500 8.51 6.34 -6.36
N THR A 501 7.22 6.16 -6.09
CA THR A 501 6.18 7.07 -6.57
C THR A 501 5.13 7.33 -5.50
N ASN A 502 4.76 8.60 -5.38
CA ASN A 502 3.63 9.08 -4.58
C ASN A 502 2.82 10.11 -5.38
N SER A 503 1.50 10.13 -5.25
CA SER A 503 0.64 10.82 -6.23
C SER A 503 -0.40 11.80 -5.69
N THR A 504 -0.90 11.66 -4.46
CA THR A 504 -2.05 12.42 -3.95
C THR A 504 -1.66 13.35 -2.80
N VAL A 505 -1.21 12.80 -1.67
CA VAL A 505 -0.72 13.57 -0.50
C VAL A 505 0.51 12.91 0.11
N GLY A 506 1.22 13.61 1.01
CA GLY A 506 2.34 13.05 1.75
C GLY A 506 3.70 13.11 1.03
N ASN A 507 4.74 12.66 1.74
CA ASN A 507 6.13 12.72 1.31
C ASN A 507 6.63 11.36 0.79
N ILE A 508 7.81 11.37 0.17
CA ILE A 508 8.65 10.19 -0.04
C ILE A 508 9.90 10.38 0.83
N GLU A 509 10.13 9.46 1.76
CA GLU A 509 11.27 9.46 2.68
C GLU A 509 11.96 8.09 2.63
N LEU A 510 13.28 8.10 2.38
CA LEU A 510 14.11 6.89 2.32
C LEU A 510 15.43 7.11 3.04
N ASN A 511 15.66 6.33 4.10
CA ASN A 511 16.98 6.12 4.68
C ASN A 511 17.57 4.81 4.14
N ASN A 512 18.83 4.82 3.70
CA ASN A 512 19.51 3.64 3.17
C ASN A 512 21.01 3.63 3.48
N LYS A 513 21.58 2.43 3.64
CA LYS A 513 22.96 2.26 4.13
C LYS A 513 23.99 1.99 3.04
N ILE A 514 23.58 1.36 1.95
CA ILE A 514 24.48 0.87 0.90
C ILE A 514 24.43 1.77 -0.33
N ALA A 515 25.30 1.51 -1.32
CA ALA A 515 25.22 2.23 -2.59
C ALA A 515 23.83 2.04 -3.22
N LEU A 516 23.24 3.14 -3.66
CA LEU A 516 21.85 3.19 -4.12
C LEU A 516 21.78 3.68 -5.57
N THR A 517 21.13 2.91 -6.43
CA THR A 517 20.72 3.35 -7.76
C THR A 517 19.24 3.69 -7.77
N LEU A 518 18.89 4.95 -7.98
CA LEU A 518 17.50 5.34 -8.14
C LEU A 518 17.06 5.07 -9.59
N ASN A 519 16.00 4.29 -9.75
CA ASN A 519 15.35 3.99 -11.02
C ASN A 519 14.09 4.84 -11.21
N GLY A 520 14.18 6.12 -10.85
CA GLY A 520 13.10 7.10 -10.90
C GLY A 520 12.45 7.33 -9.53
N VAL A 521 12.29 8.60 -9.17
CA VAL A 521 11.58 9.02 -7.96
C VAL A 521 10.66 10.18 -8.31
N THR A 522 9.39 10.07 -7.97
CA THR A 522 8.39 11.10 -8.32
C THR A 522 7.38 11.26 -7.19
N ASN A 523 7.35 12.44 -6.60
CA ASN A 523 6.27 12.85 -5.72
C ASN A 523 5.41 13.93 -6.39
N SER A 524 4.26 13.51 -6.93
CA SER A 524 3.29 14.38 -7.59
C SER A 524 2.24 14.96 -6.64
N ALA A 525 2.30 14.63 -5.34
CA ALA A 525 1.39 15.19 -4.34
C ALA A 525 1.61 16.69 -4.18
N VAL A 526 0.54 17.48 -4.02
CA VAL A 526 0.66 18.93 -3.82
C VAL A 526 1.51 19.23 -2.58
N ALA A 527 2.59 19.99 -2.76
CA ALA A 527 3.61 20.26 -1.73
C ALA A 527 4.30 19.00 -1.17
N GLY A 528 4.19 17.85 -1.83
CA GLY A 528 4.81 16.59 -1.42
C GLY A 528 6.32 16.64 -1.61
N ASN A 529 7.07 16.35 -0.56
CA ASN A 529 8.53 16.39 -0.57
C ASN A 529 9.14 15.04 -0.96
N VAL A 530 10.41 15.08 -1.38
CA VAL A 530 11.27 13.91 -1.53
C VAL A 530 12.51 14.11 -0.65
N THR A 531 12.77 13.18 0.26
CA THR A 531 13.96 13.15 1.12
C THR A 531 14.66 11.81 0.98
N ILE A 532 15.91 11.82 0.51
CA ILE A 532 16.74 10.62 0.39
C ILE A 532 18.01 10.81 1.22
N ASN A 533 18.19 10.00 2.26
CA ASN A 533 19.41 9.98 3.05
C ASN A 533 20.12 8.65 2.82
N ASN A 534 21.31 8.69 2.22
CA ASN A 534 22.05 7.50 1.86
C ASN A 534 23.46 7.52 2.45
N ALA A 535 23.80 6.53 3.27
CA ALA A 535 25.12 6.42 3.90
C ALA A 535 26.25 5.97 2.93
N ALA A 536 26.02 6.06 1.62
CA ALA A 536 26.95 5.69 0.56
C ALA A 536 26.64 6.50 -0.72
N ALA A 537 27.29 6.15 -1.83
CA ALA A 537 27.05 6.81 -3.11
C ALA A 537 25.63 6.59 -3.64
N VAL A 538 25.10 7.60 -4.32
CA VAL A 538 23.80 7.57 -4.99
C VAL A 538 24.00 7.83 -6.48
N THR A 539 23.40 6.99 -7.31
CA THR A 539 23.43 7.17 -8.77
C THR A 539 22.03 7.10 -9.36
N THR A 540 21.78 7.83 -10.45
CA THR A 540 20.54 7.66 -11.20
C THR A 540 20.69 8.01 -12.68
N ALA A 541 19.96 7.28 -13.51
CA ALA A 541 19.80 7.57 -14.93
C ALA A 541 18.38 8.05 -15.27
N GLN A 542 17.53 8.23 -14.26
CA GLN A 542 16.14 8.66 -14.39
C GLN A 542 15.87 9.86 -13.49
N GLY A 543 14.82 10.62 -13.80
CA GLY A 543 14.55 11.86 -13.09
C GLY A 543 14.16 11.65 -11.62
N ILE A 544 14.48 12.64 -10.80
CA ILE A 544 13.97 12.79 -9.44
C ILE A 544 13.13 14.05 -9.42
N SER A 545 11.87 13.95 -9.00
CA SER A 545 10.96 15.11 -8.96
C SER A 545 10.08 15.15 -7.72
N ALA A 546 9.85 16.37 -7.23
CA ALA A 546 8.93 16.68 -6.14
C ALA A 546 8.10 17.93 -6.49
N MET A 547 6.81 17.96 -6.15
CA MET A 547 6.03 19.20 -6.20
C MET A 547 6.33 20.14 -5.02
N GLY A 548 6.82 19.59 -3.90
CA GLY A 548 7.38 20.34 -2.78
C GLY A 548 8.88 20.52 -2.91
N ASN A 549 9.60 20.26 -1.82
CA ASN A 549 11.05 20.27 -1.73
C ASN A 549 11.64 18.92 -2.13
N LEU A 550 12.88 18.96 -2.63
CA LEU A 550 13.69 17.77 -2.89
C LEU A 550 15.00 17.90 -2.12
N SER A 551 15.27 16.95 -1.23
CA SER A 551 16.50 16.86 -0.45
C SER A 551 17.18 15.52 -0.69
N VAL A 552 18.48 15.56 -1.01
CA VAL A 552 19.34 14.38 -1.06
C VAL A 552 20.56 14.63 -0.19
N ASP A 553 20.79 13.75 0.76
CA ASP A 553 22.01 13.69 1.58
C ASP A 553 22.72 12.36 1.27
N ALA A 554 23.92 12.44 0.70
CA ALA A 554 24.72 11.27 0.34
C ALA A 554 26.13 11.33 0.95
N VAL A 555 26.44 10.40 1.85
CA VAL A 555 27.80 10.23 2.39
C VAL A 555 28.80 9.81 1.31
N GLY A 556 28.34 9.28 0.17
CA GLY A 556 29.17 9.09 -1.03
C GLY A 556 28.75 10.04 -2.14
N ALA A 557 29.44 9.99 -3.28
CA ALA A 557 29.14 10.88 -4.41
C ALA A 557 27.69 10.75 -4.89
N PHE A 558 27.09 11.88 -5.27
CA PHE A 558 25.77 11.93 -5.93
C PHE A 558 25.94 12.15 -7.44
N GLN A 559 25.43 11.25 -8.27
CA GLN A 559 25.59 11.32 -9.73
C GLN A 559 24.27 11.08 -10.46
N THR A 560 23.87 12.00 -11.33
CA THR A 560 22.70 11.86 -12.21
C THR A 560 22.99 12.32 -13.62
N THR A 561 22.50 11.57 -14.60
CA THR A 561 22.46 11.99 -16.01
C THR A 561 21.09 12.55 -16.43
N ALA A 562 20.10 12.47 -15.53
CA ALA A 562 18.74 12.95 -15.73
C ALA A 562 18.46 14.24 -14.93
N ALA A 563 17.28 14.81 -15.15
CA ALA A 563 16.86 16.03 -14.46
C ALA A 563 16.52 15.78 -12.98
N VAL A 564 16.86 16.75 -12.13
CA VAL A 564 16.40 16.87 -10.75
C VAL A 564 15.52 18.11 -10.65
N ALA A 565 14.28 17.97 -10.20
CA ALA A 565 13.33 19.08 -10.20
C ALA A 565 12.49 19.15 -8.92
N ALA A 566 12.30 20.36 -8.39
CA ALA A 566 11.40 20.63 -7.28
C ALA A 566 10.49 21.82 -7.58
N GLY A 567 9.23 21.75 -7.13
CA GLY A 567 8.33 22.90 -7.17
C GLY A 567 8.75 24.03 -6.23
N ASN A 568 9.46 23.69 -5.15
CA ASN A 568 10.03 24.64 -4.19
C ASN A 568 11.56 24.56 -4.25
N ASP A 569 12.22 24.00 -3.25
CA ASP A 569 13.68 23.97 -3.13
C ASP A 569 14.29 22.64 -3.57
N VAL A 570 15.46 22.69 -4.20
CA VAL A 570 16.37 21.54 -4.36
C VAL A 570 17.57 21.73 -3.43
N SER A 571 17.82 20.76 -2.55
CA SER A 571 19.03 20.68 -1.73
C SER A 571 19.73 19.35 -1.97
N ILE A 572 20.98 19.39 -2.42
CA ILE A 572 21.81 18.20 -2.61
C ILE A 572 23.10 18.41 -1.84
N GLU A 573 23.31 17.57 -0.84
CA GLU A 573 24.51 17.52 -0.03
C GLU A 573 25.22 16.18 -0.26
N SER A 574 26.54 16.25 -0.40
CA SER A 574 27.38 15.07 -0.44
C SER A 574 28.69 15.30 0.29
N ASP A 575 29.15 14.29 1.03
CA ASP A 575 30.52 14.31 1.56
C ASP A 575 31.57 14.21 0.44
N TYR A 576 31.16 13.81 -0.77
CA TYR A 576 31.99 13.70 -1.96
C TYR A 576 31.47 14.59 -3.11
N GLY A 577 31.94 14.35 -4.33
CA GLY A 577 31.53 15.10 -5.52
C GLY A 577 30.06 14.91 -5.91
N ILE A 578 29.56 15.93 -6.62
CA ILE A 578 28.20 16.00 -7.17
C ILE A 578 28.30 16.11 -8.69
N ALA A 579 27.66 15.22 -9.44
CA ALA A 579 27.58 15.31 -10.90
C ALA A 579 26.11 15.32 -11.35
N LEU A 580 25.72 16.38 -12.05
CA LEU A 580 24.34 16.66 -12.42
C LEU A 580 24.24 16.93 -13.92
N ASN A 581 23.06 16.69 -14.48
CA ASN A 581 22.71 17.23 -15.79
C ASN A 581 21.97 18.56 -15.63
N THR A 582 20.66 18.51 -15.41
CA THR A 582 19.81 19.69 -15.20
C THR A 582 19.22 19.67 -13.79
N VAL A 583 19.29 20.79 -13.10
CA VAL A 583 18.62 21.02 -11.82
C VAL A 583 17.69 22.22 -11.95
N SER A 584 16.45 22.07 -11.50
CA SER A 584 15.47 23.15 -11.48
C SER A 584 14.70 23.21 -10.17
N ALA A 585 14.55 24.41 -9.62
CA ALA A 585 13.79 24.66 -8.41
C ALA A 585 12.88 25.90 -8.60
N GLY A 586 11.64 25.84 -8.13
CA GLY A 586 10.76 27.02 -8.13
C GLY A 586 11.24 28.12 -7.17
N ASN A 587 12.01 27.75 -6.14
CA ASN A 587 12.62 28.67 -5.18
C ASN A 587 14.15 28.59 -5.25
N ASN A 588 14.80 27.79 -4.40
CA ASN A 588 16.25 27.80 -4.27
C ASN A 588 16.88 26.49 -4.75
N VAL A 589 18.08 26.57 -5.30
CA VAL A 589 18.98 25.42 -5.48
C VAL A 589 20.16 25.58 -4.52
N THR A 590 20.40 24.57 -3.69
CA THR A 590 21.58 24.46 -2.82
C THR A 590 22.34 23.19 -3.15
N LEU A 591 23.62 23.32 -3.50
CA LEU A 591 24.55 22.22 -3.74
C LEU A 591 25.73 22.34 -2.79
N ALA A 592 26.04 21.28 -2.04
CA ALA A 592 27.16 21.26 -1.11
C ALA A 592 27.97 19.96 -1.26
N ALA A 593 29.27 20.08 -1.54
CA ALA A 593 30.19 18.94 -1.63
C ALA A 593 31.36 19.08 -0.65
N GLY A 594 31.72 17.96 -0.01
CA GLY A 594 32.90 17.84 0.84
C GLY A 594 34.19 17.69 0.03
N VAL A 595 34.37 16.54 -0.63
CA VAL A 595 35.57 16.23 -1.43
C VAL A 595 35.24 15.71 -2.83
N GLY A 596 35.75 16.37 -3.85
CA GLY A 596 35.51 16.03 -5.25
C GLY A 596 34.62 17.04 -5.94
N ALA A 597 34.65 17.07 -7.27
CA ALA A 597 34.07 18.16 -8.03
C ALA A 597 32.53 18.24 -7.95
N ILE A 598 32.01 19.46 -8.05
CA ILE A 598 30.62 19.74 -8.41
C ILE A 598 30.56 20.03 -9.91
N THR A 599 29.77 19.25 -10.65
CA THR A 599 29.57 19.45 -12.10
C THR A 599 28.09 19.50 -12.45
N ALA A 600 27.68 20.44 -13.31
CA ALA A 600 26.30 20.54 -13.81
C ALA A 600 26.24 21.12 -15.24
N SER A 601 25.30 20.64 -16.06
CA SER A 601 25.00 21.29 -17.34
C SER A 601 24.18 22.57 -17.13
N THR A 602 23.07 22.46 -16.40
CA THR A 602 22.14 23.58 -16.19
C THR A 602 21.64 23.60 -14.76
N ILE A 603 21.63 24.77 -14.14
CA ILE A 603 21.03 25.00 -12.82
C ILE A 603 20.13 26.23 -12.92
N ASP A 604 18.83 26.06 -12.67
CA ASP A 604 17.85 27.15 -12.71
C ASP A 604 17.08 27.22 -11.38
N ALA A 605 17.00 28.42 -10.79
CA ALA A 605 16.24 28.65 -9.56
C ALA A 605 15.37 29.91 -9.68
N GLY A 606 14.10 29.81 -9.29
CA GLY A 606 13.18 30.96 -9.25
C GLY A 606 13.48 31.98 -8.15
N GLN A 607 14.48 31.73 -7.30
CA GLN A 607 15.03 32.67 -6.33
C GLN A 607 16.56 32.58 -6.33
N ASN A 608 17.17 31.78 -5.45
CA ASN A 608 18.62 31.79 -5.25
C ASN A 608 19.28 30.49 -5.68
N VAL A 609 20.52 30.60 -6.16
CA VAL A 609 21.42 29.45 -6.33
C VAL A 609 22.59 29.60 -5.38
N THR A 610 22.85 28.58 -4.58
CA THR A 610 24.04 28.48 -3.71
C THR A 610 24.79 27.19 -4.02
N ILE A 611 26.05 27.30 -4.41
CA ILE A 611 26.94 26.16 -4.67
C ILE A 611 28.17 26.32 -3.79
N THR A 612 28.43 25.35 -2.92
CA THR A 612 29.58 25.34 -2.04
C THR A 612 30.37 24.04 -2.18
N ASP A 613 31.66 24.16 -2.44
CA ASP A 613 32.58 23.03 -2.46
C ASP A 613 33.73 23.27 -1.47
N ALA A 614 34.03 22.28 -0.64
CA ALA A 614 35.12 22.38 0.32
C ALA A 614 36.49 22.00 -0.27
N GLU A 615 36.57 20.94 -1.07
CA GLU A 615 37.79 20.48 -1.73
C GLU A 615 37.52 19.78 -3.08
N GLY A 616 37.52 20.55 -4.16
CA GLY A 616 37.04 20.11 -5.47
C GLY A 616 36.86 21.29 -6.44
N ASP A 617 36.85 20.99 -7.73
CA ASP A 617 36.53 21.99 -8.75
C ASP A 617 35.00 22.13 -8.89
N ILE A 618 34.51 23.34 -9.11
CA ILE A 618 33.12 23.60 -9.50
C ILE A 618 33.10 23.88 -11.00
N THR A 619 32.36 23.11 -11.79
CA THR A 619 32.19 23.33 -13.24
C THR A 619 30.71 23.35 -13.63
N VAL A 620 30.21 24.49 -14.11
CA VAL A 620 28.81 24.62 -14.53
C VAL A 620 28.70 25.25 -15.91
N ASN A 621 27.97 24.64 -16.84
CA ASN A 621 27.80 25.27 -18.16
C ASN A 621 26.86 26.49 -18.05
N SER A 622 25.65 26.32 -17.53
CA SER A 622 24.68 27.41 -17.35
C SER A 622 24.11 27.42 -15.95
N VAL A 623 24.12 28.58 -15.29
CA VAL A 623 23.49 28.78 -13.99
C VAL A 623 22.68 30.08 -13.99
N SER A 624 21.42 30.00 -13.59
CA SER A 624 20.51 31.14 -13.48
C SER A 624 19.80 31.15 -12.13
N ALA A 625 19.78 32.32 -11.50
CA ALA A 625 19.03 32.62 -10.29
C ALA A 625 18.22 33.90 -10.52
N ASP A 626 16.89 33.87 -10.33
CA ASP A 626 16.05 35.07 -10.48
C ASP A 626 16.34 36.14 -9.40
N ASN A 627 17.01 35.77 -8.30
CA ASN A 627 17.53 36.67 -7.28
C ASN A 627 19.06 36.57 -7.17
N ASP A 628 19.61 35.93 -6.13
CA ASP A 628 21.05 35.94 -5.89
C ASP A 628 21.73 34.62 -6.30
N LEU A 629 22.93 34.73 -6.89
CA LEU A 629 23.80 33.61 -7.24
C LEU A 629 25.07 33.63 -6.39
N PHE A 630 25.29 32.58 -5.62
CA PHE A 630 26.49 32.36 -4.80
C PHE A 630 27.19 31.06 -5.20
N ILE A 631 28.46 31.16 -5.59
CA ILE A 631 29.31 29.99 -5.86
C ILE A 631 30.60 30.16 -5.08
N THR A 632 30.93 29.19 -4.23
CA THR A 632 32.12 29.22 -3.38
C THR A 632 32.89 27.92 -3.46
N ALA A 633 34.12 27.95 -3.98
CA ALA A 633 35.08 26.86 -3.87
C ALA A 633 36.12 27.21 -2.80
N THR A 634 36.19 26.46 -1.70
CA THR A 634 37.19 26.72 -0.65
C THR A 634 38.60 26.36 -1.15
N LYS A 635 38.74 25.20 -1.78
CA LYS A 635 39.93 24.76 -2.51
C LYS A 635 39.51 24.12 -3.83
N GLY A 636 40.04 24.62 -4.94
CA GLY A 636 39.70 24.16 -6.28
C GLY A 636 39.27 25.32 -7.18
N ASN A 637 39.22 25.06 -8.47
CA ASN A 637 38.87 26.04 -9.48
C ASN A 637 37.34 26.13 -9.65
N THR A 638 36.84 27.32 -9.96
CA THR A 638 35.46 27.52 -10.39
C THR A 638 35.45 27.87 -11.87
N SER A 639 34.79 27.07 -12.70
CA SER A 639 34.60 27.31 -14.12
C SER A 639 33.11 27.41 -14.46
N VAL A 640 32.67 28.54 -15.01
CA VAL A 640 31.29 28.75 -15.42
C VAL A 640 31.22 29.34 -16.83
N THR A 641 30.41 28.76 -17.72
CA THR A 641 30.27 29.31 -19.07
C THR A 641 29.31 30.50 -19.07
N THR A 642 28.09 30.33 -18.57
CA THR A 642 27.07 31.38 -18.48
C THR A 642 26.50 31.43 -17.08
N ALA A 643 26.56 32.61 -16.45
CA ALA A 643 25.99 32.89 -15.15
C ALA A 643 25.03 34.08 -15.24
N GLU A 644 23.82 33.91 -14.72
CA GLU A 644 22.80 34.96 -14.63
C GLU A 644 22.27 35.05 -13.21
N ALA A 645 22.21 36.27 -12.67
CA ALA A 645 21.59 36.57 -11.38
C ALA A 645 20.68 37.78 -11.54
N GLY A 646 19.41 37.67 -11.18
CA GLY A 646 18.46 38.79 -11.24
C GLY A 646 18.78 39.92 -10.25
N ASN A 647 19.55 39.62 -9.21
CA ASN A 647 20.09 40.56 -8.23
C ASN A 647 21.62 40.44 -8.17
N ASN A 648 22.21 39.92 -7.09
CA ASN A 648 23.67 39.89 -6.94
C ASN A 648 24.28 38.57 -7.40
N MET A 649 25.46 38.65 -8.01
CA MET A 649 26.29 37.49 -8.33
C MET A 649 27.59 37.54 -7.55
N THR A 650 27.91 36.46 -6.85
CA THR A 650 29.20 36.29 -6.17
C THR A 650 29.80 34.92 -6.50
N LEU A 651 30.96 34.93 -7.16
CA LEU A 651 31.82 33.75 -7.30
C LEU A 651 33.08 33.98 -6.45
N ALA A 652 33.37 33.04 -5.55
CA ALA A 652 34.51 33.10 -4.66
C ALA A 652 35.35 31.82 -4.71
N ALA A 653 36.67 31.96 -4.78
CA ALA A 653 37.60 30.85 -4.61
C ALA A 653 38.62 31.15 -3.50
N GLY A 654 38.73 30.29 -2.48
CA GLY A 654 39.74 30.45 -1.43
C GLY A 654 41.15 30.26 -2.01
N ILE A 655 41.42 29.04 -2.48
CA ILE A 655 42.63 28.67 -3.23
C ILE A 655 42.20 28.02 -4.54
N GLY A 656 42.36 28.71 -5.66
CA GLY A 656 41.95 28.25 -6.98
C GLY A 656 41.63 29.40 -7.92
N ASN A 657 41.50 29.07 -9.21
CA ASN A 657 41.16 30.05 -10.24
C ASN A 657 39.64 30.19 -10.36
N ILE A 658 39.18 31.35 -10.84
CA ILE A 658 37.82 31.55 -11.35
C ILE A 658 37.93 31.79 -12.85
N ASP A 659 37.29 30.95 -13.66
CA ASP A 659 37.16 31.10 -15.11
C ASP A 659 35.67 31.26 -15.47
N LEU A 660 35.28 32.46 -15.93
CA LEU A 660 33.90 32.82 -16.23
C LEU A 660 33.79 33.41 -17.64
N THR A 661 32.97 32.82 -18.51
CA THR A 661 32.84 33.33 -19.89
C THR A 661 31.84 34.48 -19.97
N ASP A 662 30.62 34.28 -19.51
CA ASP A 662 29.54 35.27 -19.55
C ASP A 662 28.89 35.41 -18.18
N ALA A 663 28.83 36.64 -17.68
CA ALA A 663 28.20 36.98 -16.41
C ALA A 663 27.26 38.16 -16.54
N VAL A 664 26.01 37.98 -16.11
CA VAL A 664 25.02 39.05 -16.00
C VAL A 664 24.47 39.07 -14.57
N ALA A 665 24.77 40.13 -13.83
CA ALA A 665 24.14 40.44 -12.55
C ALA A 665 23.16 41.60 -12.73
N GLY A 666 21.96 41.49 -12.17
CA GLY A 666 20.98 42.57 -12.16
C GLY A 666 21.44 43.75 -11.30
N ASN A 667 22.13 43.48 -10.20
CA ASN A 667 22.74 44.47 -9.33
C ASN A 667 24.28 44.32 -9.33
N ASP A 668 24.87 43.70 -8.30
CA ASP A 668 26.33 43.66 -8.14
C ASP A 668 26.95 42.37 -8.70
N LEU A 669 28.11 42.49 -9.37
CA LEU A 669 28.93 41.38 -9.82
C LEU A 669 30.23 41.32 -9.02
N THR A 670 30.42 40.27 -8.22
CA THR A 670 31.64 40.05 -7.41
C THR A 670 32.35 38.76 -7.80
N LEU A 671 33.61 38.86 -8.22
CA LEU A 671 34.51 37.72 -8.40
C LEU A 671 35.72 37.91 -7.47
N ASN A 672 35.95 36.97 -6.55
CA ASN A 672 37.00 37.11 -5.55
C ASN A 672 37.82 35.83 -5.39
N THR A 673 39.15 35.94 -5.43
CA THR A 673 40.05 34.85 -5.09
C THR A 673 41.04 35.21 -3.99
N GLY A 674 41.27 34.28 -3.06
CA GLY A 674 42.34 34.39 -2.07
C GLY A 674 43.71 34.20 -2.73
N ALA A 675 43.93 33.02 -3.30
CA ALA A 675 45.11 32.70 -4.10
C ALA A 675 44.71 31.99 -5.39
N GLY A 676 44.98 32.61 -6.54
CA GLY A 676 44.58 32.11 -7.86
C GLY A 676 44.16 33.23 -8.80
N ASN A 677 44.02 32.91 -10.07
CA ASN A 677 43.71 33.87 -11.13
C ASN A 677 42.20 34.04 -11.32
N ILE A 678 41.80 35.19 -11.86
CA ILE A 678 40.44 35.41 -12.37
C ILE A 678 40.54 35.62 -13.88
N THR A 679 39.86 34.80 -14.66
CA THR A 679 39.63 34.98 -16.09
C THR A 679 38.15 35.27 -16.31
N LEU A 680 37.84 36.42 -16.87
CA LEU A 680 36.48 36.82 -17.26
C LEU A 680 36.49 37.18 -18.76
N ALA A 681 35.60 36.61 -19.58
CA ALA A 681 35.44 37.15 -20.93
C ALA A 681 34.52 38.38 -20.91
N ARG A 682 33.24 38.19 -20.55
CA ARG A 682 32.26 39.27 -20.43
C ARG A 682 31.57 39.27 -19.08
N GLY A 683 31.49 40.43 -18.45
CA GLY A 683 30.69 40.64 -17.23
C GLY A 683 29.89 41.92 -17.29
N THR A 684 28.64 41.88 -16.84
CA THR A 684 27.75 43.04 -16.73
C THR A 684 27.09 43.08 -15.36
N ALA A 685 27.28 44.17 -14.63
CA ALA A 685 26.45 44.59 -13.50
C ALA A 685 25.45 45.65 -14.01
N THR A 686 24.17 45.28 -14.09
CA THR A 686 23.15 46.07 -14.82
C THR A 686 22.77 47.35 -14.09
N ASN A 687 22.64 47.29 -12.77
CA ASN A 687 22.28 48.44 -11.92
C ASN A 687 23.33 48.75 -10.84
N GLY A 688 24.26 47.83 -10.57
CA GLY A 688 25.19 47.91 -9.45
C GLY A 688 26.65 48.03 -9.84
N ASP A 689 27.49 47.61 -8.89
CA ASP A 689 28.95 47.64 -8.96
C ASP A 689 29.53 46.32 -9.51
N SER A 690 30.73 46.40 -10.08
CA SER A 690 31.54 45.23 -10.42
C SER A 690 32.82 45.21 -9.57
N LEU A 691 33.08 44.13 -8.85
CA LEU A 691 34.29 43.90 -8.06
C LEU A 691 34.99 42.61 -8.52
N LEU A 692 36.17 42.75 -9.12
CA LEU A 692 37.07 41.63 -9.40
C LEU A 692 38.32 41.77 -8.53
N LYS A 693 38.61 40.76 -7.70
CA LYS A 693 39.73 40.82 -6.75
C LYS A 693 40.48 39.51 -6.62
N THR A 694 41.81 39.57 -6.71
CA THR A 694 42.69 38.46 -6.33
C THR A 694 43.79 38.92 -5.37
N SER A 695 43.93 38.24 -4.23
CA SER A 695 44.95 38.58 -3.23
C SER A 695 46.33 37.99 -3.57
N ALA A 696 46.40 36.99 -4.46
CA ALA A 696 47.65 36.40 -4.93
C ALA A 696 47.47 35.75 -6.32
N GLY A 697 47.24 36.58 -7.34
CA GLY A 697 47.03 36.13 -8.72
C GLY A 697 46.95 37.26 -9.73
N THR A 698 46.63 36.91 -10.97
CA THR A 698 46.36 37.82 -12.08
C THR A 698 44.87 37.92 -12.38
N ILE A 699 44.43 39.03 -12.96
CA ILE A 699 43.07 39.18 -13.53
C ILE A 699 43.18 39.38 -15.05
N ILE A 700 42.41 38.63 -15.82
CA ILE A 700 42.29 38.75 -17.28
C ILE A 700 40.83 39.03 -17.63
N ILE A 701 40.56 40.15 -18.31
CA ILE A 701 39.26 40.50 -18.89
C ILE A 701 39.40 40.47 -20.42
N SER A 702 38.99 39.39 -21.05
CA SER A 702 39.31 39.15 -22.47
C SER A 702 38.34 39.77 -23.48
N ASP A 703 37.22 40.35 -23.04
CA ASP A 703 36.30 41.09 -23.92
C ASP A 703 35.84 42.36 -23.21
N LYS A 704 34.91 42.26 -22.24
CA LYS A 704 34.31 43.45 -21.64
C LYS A 704 33.81 43.24 -20.21
N LEU A 705 34.20 44.13 -19.30
CA LEU A 705 33.57 44.30 -18.00
C LEU A 705 32.79 45.62 -17.97
N LYS A 706 31.48 45.55 -17.70
CA LYS A 706 30.60 46.71 -17.60
C LYS A 706 29.92 46.76 -16.23
N SER A 707 29.90 47.93 -15.60
CA SER A 707 29.03 48.22 -14.44
C SER A 707 28.23 49.50 -14.67
N ALA A 708 27.05 49.59 -14.07
CA ALA A 708 26.26 50.82 -14.09
C ALA A 708 26.78 51.87 -13.10
N LEU A 709 27.40 51.45 -12.02
CA LEU A 709 27.99 52.31 -11.00
C LEU A 709 29.51 52.18 -11.03
N THR A 710 30.11 51.56 -10.01
CA THR A 710 31.56 51.48 -9.80
C THR A 710 32.12 50.18 -10.36
N THR A 711 33.27 50.25 -11.04
CA THR A 711 34.09 49.07 -11.36
C THR A 711 35.38 49.08 -10.54
N ILE A 712 35.67 48.00 -9.82
CA ILE A 712 36.90 47.79 -9.04
C ILE A 712 37.59 46.52 -9.53
N VAL A 713 38.84 46.65 -9.99
CA VAL A 713 39.69 45.52 -10.39
C VAL A 713 41.00 45.58 -9.60
N GLU A 714 41.21 44.63 -8.69
CA GLU A 714 42.40 44.57 -7.82
C GLU A 714 43.15 43.24 -7.98
N ALA A 715 44.40 43.29 -8.39
CA ALA A 715 45.26 42.10 -8.48
C ALA A 715 46.62 42.32 -7.81
N THR A 716 47.36 41.24 -7.60
CA THR A 716 48.73 41.29 -7.05
C THR A 716 49.79 41.03 -8.11
N LEU A 717 49.53 40.15 -9.08
CA LEU A 717 50.54 39.71 -10.06
C LEU A 717 50.37 40.31 -11.46
N GLY A 718 49.22 40.88 -11.80
CA GLY A 718 48.95 41.35 -13.17
C GLY A 718 47.47 41.65 -13.41
N ILE A 719 47.18 42.66 -14.22
CA ILE A 719 45.84 42.90 -14.78
C ILE A 719 45.99 43.08 -16.29
N THR A 720 45.25 42.30 -17.07
CA THR A 720 45.11 42.46 -18.52
C THR A 720 43.63 42.63 -18.84
N SER A 721 43.25 43.63 -19.62
CA SER A 721 41.86 43.88 -19.98
C SER A 721 41.72 44.45 -21.39
N GLN A 722 40.72 43.98 -22.16
CA GLN A 722 40.29 44.67 -23.38
C GLN A 722 39.44 45.90 -23.05
N THR A 723 38.25 45.71 -22.47
CA THR A 723 37.34 46.83 -22.16
C THR A 723 36.89 46.84 -20.71
N ILE A 724 37.01 47.98 -20.03
CA ILE A 724 36.36 48.27 -18.74
C ILE A 724 35.45 49.50 -18.90
N GLU A 725 34.16 49.31 -18.68
CA GLU A 725 33.14 50.35 -18.63
C GLU A 725 32.56 50.47 -17.22
N SER A 726 32.39 51.70 -16.77
CA SER A 726 31.80 52.04 -15.49
C SER A 726 30.97 53.30 -15.66
N GLY A 727 29.76 53.32 -15.11
CA GLY A 727 28.88 54.49 -15.21
C GLY A 727 29.24 55.63 -14.25
N ASP A 728 29.97 55.35 -13.17
CA ASP A 728 30.48 56.37 -12.23
C ASP A 728 32.02 56.36 -12.18
N LYS A 729 32.62 55.34 -11.57
CA LYS A 729 34.07 55.30 -11.30
C LYS A 729 34.68 53.93 -11.55
N ALA A 730 35.74 53.89 -12.36
CA ALA A 730 36.63 52.74 -12.47
C ALA A 730 37.89 52.90 -11.59
N THR A 731 38.20 51.87 -10.80
CA THR A 731 39.45 51.75 -10.03
C THR A 731 40.17 50.47 -10.44
N VAL A 732 41.36 50.60 -11.05
CA VAL A 732 42.21 49.48 -11.41
C VAL A 732 43.51 49.57 -10.63
N LYS A 733 43.83 48.53 -9.85
CA LYS A 733 44.97 48.53 -8.94
C LYS A 733 45.73 47.23 -9.03
N ASN A 734 47.05 47.35 -9.21
CA ASN A 734 47.98 46.23 -9.12
C ASN A 734 49.09 46.56 -8.12
N VAL A 735 49.55 45.55 -7.38
CA VAL A 735 50.61 45.70 -6.37
C VAL A 735 51.99 45.39 -6.93
N ASN A 736 52.18 44.24 -7.58
CA ASN A 736 53.51 43.72 -7.96
C ASN A 736 53.63 43.33 -9.44
N GLY A 737 52.66 43.68 -10.29
CA GLY A 737 52.69 43.35 -11.73
C GLY A 737 52.36 44.53 -12.65
N LEU A 738 52.18 44.21 -13.94
CA LEU A 738 51.75 45.16 -14.98
C LEU A 738 50.23 45.36 -14.95
N ILE A 739 49.78 46.56 -15.31
CA ILE A 739 48.39 46.82 -15.74
C ILE A 739 48.45 47.08 -17.24
N ASP A 740 47.79 46.23 -18.02
CA ASP A 740 47.70 46.31 -19.49
C ASP A 740 46.22 46.42 -19.89
N ILE A 741 45.82 47.57 -20.45
CA ILE A 741 44.44 47.86 -20.83
C ILE A 741 44.47 48.44 -22.25
N GLU A 742 43.71 47.84 -23.17
CA GLU A 742 43.62 48.28 -24.57
C GLU A 742 42.73 49.51 -24.80
#